data_AF-A0A0S8J3E1-F1
#
_entry.id   AF-A0A0S8J3E1-F1
#
_cell.length_a   1.000
_cell.length_b   1.000
_cell.length_c   1.000
_cell.angle_alpha   90.00
_cell.angle_beta   90.00
_cell.angle_gamma   90.00
#
_symmetry.space_group_name_H-M   'P 1'
#
loop_
_entity.id
_entity.type
_entity.pdbx_description
1 polymer ?
#
loop_
_entity_poly.entity_id
_entity_poly.type
_entity_poly.pdbx_seq_one_letter_code
_entity_poly.pdbx_strand_id
1 'polypeptide(L)'
;MIMTKKITVILMIGGLIFSGLNYNPFGKATGVAFGQNFKKDSESEDASPLNAKDHNRRKVNLEEIPVTRWVDFEGRKPIPYQEWKQKIGEKGPFQMDIVKKSLLLRGTGNGSKFCVIVNSSLYGSIQFSLDQYLMDLSGEGYDVEVCTTSGGTPEDLRSFLQGRYALGMEVCLLIGDLPVPWYETECWEARDHEEFPIDLFYMDLDGIFEDSDSDGLYDSHTGDVSPEICMGRLTASPLNFDGANEISLLQNYFNKNHLYRTGQLSLNNRALVYIDDDWVPWSVEWDFDMGGAYCERTFVNDEWTTIDTDYESRLPQNYEFIQICAHSSPNTHAFLTPSGWDGTTSNYEVKTIDPLAFFYNLFACSNARFVETNYMGGWYVFCQTYGLGAIGSAKTGSMLYFGDFYRPFGEGKTIGQAFSDWFSSVAADGFADWEVCWFYGMTLIGDPTLTIQKTPPCRYLVYDDAEPYYQWSIPDIYGADLFNVRFTTSEDCTLSTAILWFSYVTGNADARIYIWESDGSYPTTLIDSVDIPSESILLYPDLQVVDLSLKNITFQQGENFHIGYTLNDPQAGDTLAIYSDDGFPAGTEYRSIEHKDGFWGTMYEDWGDDYNFMIRAIVCHGQNILPPTLESPFDSAVIYDTIPTFSWSHTAGIGGTYTLQYDTNSLFPSPQVYDSLTSTTFTVSDTSPLSYSTYFWRVQAEDESQNKSGYQFHPFSFSVYMCGDANNDYTLNLSDVIRIANYKLKSGPQPIPTELAGDTNGDCTVELSDVIRLANYLLKSGEAPVPCEDY
;
A
#
# COMPACT_ATOMS: atom_id res chain seq x y z
N MET A 1 12.41 14.46 73.33
CA MET A 1 12.62 14.74 74.76
C MET A 1 11.56 13.98 75.54
N ILE A 2 11.98 13.02 76.37
CA ILE A 2 11.20 12.20 77.34
C ILE A 2 10.27 11.15 76.67
N MET A 3 10.77 9.92 76.47
CA MET A 3 10.56 8.71 77.31
C MET A 3 9.14 8.14 77.14
N THR A 4 8.85 6.85 77.00
CA THR A 4 9.54 5.56 77.21
C THR A 4 8.56 4.52 76.64
N LYS A 5 8.98 3.55 75.81
CA LYS A 5 9.44 2.20 76.22
C LYS A 5 8.29 1.25 76.62
N LYS A 6 8.39 0.03 76.09
CA LYS A 6 7.91 -1.28 76.61
C LYS A 6 6.63 -1.85 75.95
N ILE A 7 6.76 -2.90 75.12
CA ILE A 7 6.88 -4.36 75.42
C ILE A 7 5.48 -4.98 75.27
N THR A 8 5.22 -5.71 74.17
CA THR A 8 5.33 -7.17 74.00
C THR A 8 4.06 -7.91 74.45
N VAL A 9 3.51 -8.72 73.54
CA VAL A 9 3.17 -10.17 73.68
C VAL A 9 1.83 -10.53 73.00
N ILE A 10 1.94 -11.28 71.87
CA ILE A 10 1.25 -12.54 71.44
C ILE A 10 -0.32 -12.58 71.49
N LEU A 11 -1.14 -13.03 70.52
CA LEU A 11 -1.26 -14.23 69.64
C LEU A 11 -2.14 -13.85 68.40
N MET A 12 -1.84 -14.27 67.15
CA MET A 12 -2.31 -15.51 66.46
C MET A 12 -3.84 -15.72 66.49
N ILE A 13 -4.62 -16.05 65.44
CA ILE A 13 -4.44 -16.62 64.08
C ILE A 13 -5.73 -16.35 63.28
N GLY A 14 -5.64 -16.15 61.96
CA GLY A 14 -6.44 -16.91 60.98
C GLY A 14 -7.68 -16.26 60.34
N GLY A 15 -7.66 -16.24 58.99
CA GLY A 15 -8.82 -16.65 58.19
C GLY A 15 -9.70 -15.55 57.59
N LEU A 16 -9.34 -15.14 56.37
CA LEU A 16 -10.18 -14.97 55.16
C LEU A 16 -11.70 -14.70 55.29
N ILE A 17 -12.12 -13.73 54.44
CA ILE A 17 -13.42 -13.56 53.73
C ILE A 17 -14.42 -12.51 54.27
N PHE A 18 -14.59 -11.50 53.41
CA PHE A 18 -15.76 -10.67 53.01
C PHE A 18 -16.58 -9.80 53.99
N SER A 19 -16.71 -8.55 53.51
CA SER A 19 -17.86 -7.62 53.47
C SER A 19 -18.45 -6.98 54.75
N GLY A 20 -18.75 -5.67 54.62
CA GLY A 20 -19.92 -5.06 55.26
C GLY A 20 -19.69 -3.96 56.32
N LEU A 21 -19.56 -2.71 55.85
CA LEU A 21 -20.20 -1.46 56.34
C LEU A 21 -20.65 -1.32 57.83
N ASN A 22 -20.15 -0.29 58.54
CA ASN A 22 -20.83 1.01 58.81
C ASN A 22 -20.48 1.71 60.16
N TYR A 23 -19.90 2.92 60.02
CA TYR A 23 -20.29 4.24 60.57
C TYR A 23 -20.01 4.75 62.01
N ASN A 24 -19.64 6.06 61.98
CA ASN A 24 -19.88 7.20 62.90
C ASN A 24 -18.84 7.51 64.01
N PRO A 25 -18.73 8.77 64.55
CA PRO A 25 -19.08 10.13 64.06
C PRO A 25 -18.08 11.30 64.43
N PHE A 26 -18.32 12.53 63.90
CA PHE A 26 -17.88 13.91 64.34
C PHE A 26 -16.36 14.24 64.52
N GLY A 27 -15.72 15.30 64.00
CA GLY A 27 -16.06 16.44 63.12
C GLY A 27 -14.89 17.48 63.00
N LYS A 28 -14.74 18.07 61.79
CA LYS A 28 -14.05 19.34 61.35
C LYS A 28 -12.53 19.54 61.59
N ALA A 29 -11.71 20.10 60.70
CA ALA A 29 -11.77 20.50 59.28
C ALA A 29 -10.34 20.94 58.86
N THR A 30 -9.87 20.58 57.65
CA THR A 30 -9.05 21.37 56.68
C THR A 30 -8.53 20.44 55.57
N GLY A 31 -8.69 20.83 54.31
CA GLY A 31 -8.09 20.15 53.15
C GLY A 31 -9.14 19.83 52.08
N VAL A 32 -9.19 20.67 51.05
CA VAL A 32 -10.14 20.59 49.93
C VAL A 32 -9.72 19.42 49.03
N ALA A 33 -10.52 18.35 49.08
CA ALA A 33 -10.54 17.26 48.12
C ALA A 33 -12.00 17.15 47.65
N PHE A 34 -12.21 17.35 46.35
CA PHE A 34 -13.49 17.13 45.70
C PHE A 34 -13.69 15.63 45.51
N GLY A 35 -14.84 15.14 45.97
CA GLY A 35 -15.22 13.74 45.89
C GLY A 35 -16.37 13.47 46.85
N GLN A 36 -17.61 13.65 46.38
CA GLN A 36 -18.74 12.77 46.72
C GLN A 36 -19.99 13.12 45.91
N ASN A 37 -20.36 12.19 45.02
CA ASN A 37 -21.66 11.55 44.89
C ASN A 37 -22.91 12.41 45.10
N PHE A 38 -23.55 12.78 43.98
CA PHE A 38 -25.00 12.78 43.93
C PHE A 38 -25.51 11.38 43.61
N LYS A 39 -26.38 10.88 44.49
CA LYS A 39 -27.12 9.65 44.30
C LYS A 39 -28.06 9.78 43.10
N LYS A 40 -28.05 8.70 42.32
CA LYS A 40 -29.12 8.17 41.47
C LYS A 40 -30.51 8.40 42.09
N ASP A 41 -31.23 9.37 41.56
CA ASP A 41 -32.69 9.38 41.55
C ASP A 41 -33.15 9.12 40.11
N SER A 42 -34.23 8.39 40.03
CA SER A 42 -34.78 7.63 38.91
C SER A 42 -35.33 8.46 37.76
N GLU A 43 -35.44 7.79 36.60
CA GLU A 43 -36.20 8.11 35.38
C GLU A 43 -35.47 8.98 34.34
N SER A 44 -34.69 8.32 33.49
CA SER A 44 -34.51 8.71 32.09
C SER A 44 -34.54 7.45 31.23
N GLU A 45 -35.67 7.26 30.55
CA GLU A 45 -35.76 6.44 29.33
C GLU A 45 -34.87 7.09 28.24
N ASP A 46 -34.43 6.28 27.27
CA ASP A 46 -33.56 6.61 26.12
C ASP A 46 -32.03 6.54 26.27
N ALA A 47 -31.53 5.51 26.97
CA ALA A 47 -30.38 4.75 26.48
C ALA A 47 -30.81 3.29 26.41
N SER A 48 -31.06 2.76 25.20
CA SER A 48 -31.53 1.38 25.01
C SER A 48 -30.34 0.42 25.07
N PRO A 49 -30.15 -0.39 26.12
CA PRO A 49 -29.11 -1.41 26.13
C PRO A 49 -29.61 -2.61 25.35
N LEU A 50 -28.94 -2.99 24.26
CA LEU A 50 -29.13 -4.32 23.67
C LEU A 50 -28.75 -5.36 24.74
N ASN A 51 -29.66 -6.29 24.98
CA ASN A 51 -29.67 -7.26 26.08
C ASN A 51 -28.29 -7.81 26.49
N ALA A 52 -27.89 -7.50 27.71
CA ALA A 52 -26.84 -8.19 28.44
C ALA A 52 -27.27 -9.62 28.78
N LYS A 53 -26.74 -10.60 28.03
CA LYS A 53 -26.42 -11.98 28.45
C LYS A 53 -25.87 -12.76 27.25
N ASP A 54 -24.57 -12.59 27.00
CA ASP A 54 -23.68 -13.68 26.60
C ASP A 54 -22.25 -13.19 26.76
N HIS A 55 -21.58 -13.72 27.79
CA HIS A 55 -20.13 -13.68 27.85
C HIS A 55 -19.61 -14.62 26.77
N ASN A 56 -19.30 -14.09 25.60
CA ASN A 56 -18.49 -14.75 24.59
C ASN A 56 -17.71 -13.66 23.84
N ARG A 57 -16.39 -13.86 23.69
CA ARG A 57 -15.66 -13.27 22.56
C ARG A 57 -16.54 -13.46 21.32
N ARG A 58 -17.03 -12.39 20.67
CA ARG A 58 -17.56 -12.53 19.31
C ARG A 58 -16.37 -12.66 18.39
N LYS A 59 -15.76 -13.84 18.49
CA LYS A 59 -15.03 -14.46 17.41
C LYS A 59 -15.90 -14.30 16.15
N VAL A 60 -15.39 -13.72 15.07
CA VAL A 60 -15.63 -14.36 13.78
C VAL A 60 -15.40 -15.83 14.04
N ASN A 61 -16.41 -16.70 13.91
CA ASN A 61 -16.16 -18.11 14.13
C ASN A 61 -15.28 -18.56 12.97
N LEU A 62 -13.96 -18.48 13.11
CA LEU A 62 -13.00 -18.79 12.06
C LEU A 62 -13.08 -20.26 11.67
N GLU A 63 -13.62 -21.10 12.55
CA GLU A 63 -14.01 -22.48 12.26
C GLU A 63 -15.15 -22.58 11.22
N GLU A 64 -15.91 -21.50 10.98
CA GLU A 64 -17.00 -21.41 9.99
C GLU A 64 -16.57 -20.78 8.66
N ILE A 65 -15.35 -20.22 8.55
CA ILE A 65 -14.86 -19.70 7.27
C ILE A 65 -14.72 -20.86 6.28
N PRO A 66 -15.36 -20.79 5.09
CA PRO A 66 -15.21 -21.81 4.08
C PRO A 66 -13.73 -22.00 3.73
N VAL A 67 -13.25 -23.22 3.90
CA VAL A 67 -11.88 -23.56 3.49
C VAL A 67 -11.76 -23.41 1.99
N THR A 68 -10.64 -22.84 1.53
CA THR A 68 -10.26 -22.86 0.12
C THR A 68 -10.24 -24.32 -0.38
N ARG A 69 -10.52 -24.56 -1.67
CA ARG A 69 -10.55 -25.89 -2.26
C ARG A 69 -9.55 -26.02 -3.38
N TRP A 70 -8.95 -27.21 -3.49
CA TRP A 70 -8.21 -27.60 -4.68
C TRP A 70 -9.17 -27.73 -5.85
N VAL A 71 -9.04 -26.85 -6.84
CA VAL A 71 -9.85 -26.88 -8.06
C VAL A 71 -8.93 -26.93 -9.26
N ASP A 72 -9.10 -27.98 -10.05
CA ASP A 72 -8.39 -28.15 -11.31
C ASP A 72 -9.29 -28.88 -12.32
N PHE A 73 -9.75 -28.17 -13.35
CA PHE A 73 -10.67 -28.72 -14.34
C PHE A 73 -10.01 -29.71 -15.31
N GLU A 74 -8.68 -29.78 -15.34
CA GLU A 74 -7.93 -30.81 -16.07
C GLU A 74 -7.73 -32.10 -15.24
N GLY A 75 -8.19 -32.10 -13.98
CA GLY A 75 -8.08 -33.25 -13.07
C GLY A 75 -6.66 -33.50 -12.56
N ARG A 76 -5.78 -32.49 -12.61
CA ARG A 76 -4.43 -32.55 -12.03
C ARG A 76 -4.52 -32.64 -10.51
N LYS A 77 -3.54 -33.33 -9.94
CA LYS A 77 -3.38 -33.53 -8.49
C LYS A 77 -2.05 -32.95 -8.03
N PRO A 78 -1.90 -32.59 -6.75
CA PRO A 78 -0.61 -32.21 -6.20
C PRO A 78 0.43 -33.32 -6.45
N ILE A 79 1.66 -32.95 -6.80
CA ILE A 79 2.77 -33.87 -6.89
C ILE A 79 3.02 -34.50 -5.51
N PRO A 80 3.04 -35.84 -5.41
CA PRO A 80 3.36 -36.51 -4.17
C PRO A 80 4.84 -36.33 -3.77
N TYR A 81 5.16 -36.35 -2.47
CA TYR A 81 6.54 -36.20 -1.98
C TYR A 81 7.48 -37.20 -2.64
N GLN A 82 7.07 -38.47 -2.72
CA GLN A 82 7.89 -39.53 -3.30
C GLN A 82 8.17 -39.32 -4.80
N GLU A 83 7.21 -38.77 -5.54
CA GLU A 83 7.40 -38.44 -6.96
C GLU A 83 8.32 -37.22 -7.12
N TRP A 84 8.11 -36.18 -6.31
CA TRP A 84 8.98 -35.01 -6.28
C TRP A 84 10.43 -35.38 -5.93
N LYS A 85 10.62 -36.21 -4.90
CA LYS A 85 11.93 -36.70 -4.44
C LYS A 85 12.66 -37.48 -5.53
N GLN A 86 11.94 -38.31 -6.28
CA GLN A 86 12.49 -39.00 -7.45
C GLN A 86 12.90 -38.04 -8.57
N LYS A 87 12.09 -37.00 -8.83
CA LYS A 87 12.37 -35.97 -9.85
C LYS A 87 13.63 -35.16 -9.54
N ILE A 88 13.84 -34.78 -8.28
CA ILE A 88 15.02 -33.97 -7.87
C ILE A 88 16.31 -34.79 -7.73
N GLY A 89 16.19 -36.11 -7.57
CA GLY A 89 17.29 -37.06 -7.39
C GLY A 89 17.99 -36.95 -6.03
N GLU A 90 18.89 -37.90 -5.77
CA GLU A 90 19.75 -37.85 -4.59
C GLU A 90 20.69 -36.63 -4.65
N LYS A 91 20.71 -35.87 -3.56
CA LYS A 91 21.61 -34.73 -3.40
C LYS A 91 22.96 -35.21 -2.84
N GLY A 92 24.03 -34.57 -3.27
CA GLY A 92 25.37 -34.80 -2.72
C GLY A 92 25.49 -34.36 -1.25
N PRO A 93 26.68 -34.51 -0.63
CA PRO A 93 26.90 -34.03 0.73
C PRO A 93 26.65 -32.52 0.85
N PHE A 94 26.15 -32.06 2.00
CA PHE A 94 25.96 -30.65 2.27
C PHE A 94 27.28 -29.88 2.19
N GLN A 95 27.28 -28.83 1.37
CA GLN A 95 28.38 -27.89 1.22
C GLN A 95 27.83 -26.48 1.35
N MET A 96 28.49 -25.67 2.16
CA MET A 96 28.12 -24.28 2.41
C MET A 96 29.38 -23.42 2.46
N ASP A 97 29.45 -22.42 1.59
CA ASP A 97 30.59 -21.51 1.49
C ASP A 97 30.10 -20.06 1.57
N ILE A 98 30.73 -19.27 2.44
CA ILE A 98 30.53 -17.81 2.46
C ILE A 98 31.34 -17.23 1.30
N VAL A 99 30.65 -16.69 0.30
CA VAL A 99 31.28 -16.17 -0.92
C VAL A 99 31.41 -14.65 -0.91
N LYS A 100 30.54 -13.95 -0.15
CA LYS A 100 30.58 -12.49 -0.05
C LYS A 100 30.03 -11.98 1.29
N LYS A 101 30.55 -10.85 1.73
CA LYS A 101 30.04 -10.06 2.86
C LYS A 101 29.95 -8.60 2.44
N SER A 102 28.94 -7.89 2.92
CA SER A 102 28.84 -6.45 2.77
C SER A 102 30.07 -5.75 3.40
N LEU A 103 30.51 -4.65 2.79
CA LEU A 103 31.53 -3.79 3.40
C LEU A 103 30.79 -2.71 4.18
N LEU A 104 30.61 -2.89 5.49
CA LEU A 104 30.02 -1.86 6.34
C LEU A 104 30.79 -0.53 6.16
N LEU A 105 30.08 0.52 5.70
CA LEU A 105 30.55 1.90 5.87
C LEU A 105 30.70 2.12 7.38
N ARG A 106 31.95 2.23 7.85
CA ARG A 106 32.27 2.32 9.29
C ARG A 106 31.51 3.48 9.94
N GLY A 107 30.42 3.19 10.64
CA GLY A 107 29.61 4.19 11.35
C GLY A 107 28.42 3.67 12.16
N THR A 108 27.72 2.61 11.72
CA THR A 108 26.48 2.12 12.37
C THR A 108 26.61 0.65 12.77
N GLY A 109 27.21 0.38 13.93
CA GLY A 109 27.46 -0.99 14.41
C GLY A 109 26.22 -1.76 14.88
N ASN A 110 25.05 -1.57 14.26
CA ASN A 110 23.75 -2.06 14.74
C ASN A 110 22.72 -2.38 13.63
N GLY A 111 23.16 -2.62 12.38
CA GLY A 111 22.26 -3.02 11.29
C GLY A 111 21.76 -4.46 11.43
N SER A 112 20.49 -4.73 11.07
CA SER A 112 19.92 -6.08 11.05
C SER A 112 20.73 -6.98 10.12
N LYS A 113 21.08 -8.18 10.58
CA LYS A 113 21.91 -9.11 9.80
C LYS A 113 21.05 -9.94 8.87
N PHE A 114 21.44 -9.98 7.61
CA PHE A 114 20.71 -10.63 6.54
C PHE A 114 21.56 -11.69 5.83
N CYS A 115 21.02 -12.89 5.65
CA CYS A 115 21.71 -13.98 4.97
C CYS A 115 21.03 -14.33 3.65
N VAL A 116 21.77 -14.21 2.55
CA VAL A 116 21.35 -14.70 1.23
C VAL A 116 21.96 -16.07 1.01
N ILE A 117 21.13 -17.09 0.83
CA ILE A 117 21.56 -18.47 0.56
C ILE A 117 21.19 -18.82 -0.88
N VAL A 118 22.19 -19.06 -1.72
CA VAL A 118 22.01 -19.31 -3.15
C VAL A 118 22.52 -20.69 -3.54
N ASN A 119 21.78 -21.40 -4.39
CA ASN A 119 22.28 -22.63 -4.99
C ASN A 119 23.59 -22.36 -5.74
N SER A 120 24.65 -23.12 -5.44
CA SER A 120 26.01 -22.87 -5.94
C SER A 120 26.10 -22.83 -7.47
N SER A 121 25.23 -23.59 -8.16
CA SER A 121 25.20 -23.64 -9.62
C SER A 121 24.68 -22.35 -10.27
N LEU A 122 23.92 -21.54 -9.53
CA LEU A 122 23.36 -20.27 -10.00
C LEU A 122 24.32 -19.09 -9.77
N TYR A 123 25.09 -19.11 -8.67
CA TYR A 123 25.83 -17.95 -8.19
C TYR A 123 26.68 -17.27 -9.26
N GLY A 124 27.48 -18.03 -10.02
CA GLY A 124 28.34 -17.47 -11.06
C GLY A 124 27.57 -16.74 -12.17
N SER A 125 26.33 -17.14 -12.45
CA SER A 125 25.50 -16.58 -13.52
C SER A 125 24.69 -15.36 -13.07
N ILE A 126 24.40 -15.23 -11.77
CA ILE A 126 23.61 -14.12 -11.20
C ILE A 126 24.42 -13.20 -10.29
N GLN A 127 25.75 -13.38 -10.23
CA GLN A 127 26.63 -12.64 -9.33
C GLN A 127 26.47 -11.12 -9.45
N PHE A 128 26.36 -10.59 -10.67
CA PHE A 128 26.19 -9.14 -10.88
C PHE A 128 24.87 -8.62 -10.29
N SER A 129 23.78 -9.37 -10.46
CA SER A 129 22.49 -9.04 -9.87
C SER A 129 22.51 -9.09 -8.35
N LEU A 130 23.14 -10.13 -7.77
CA LEU A 130 23.34 -10.23 -6.33
C LEU A 130 24.24 -9.13 -5.77
N ASP A 131 25.23 -8.69 -6.55
CA ASP A 131 26.12 -7.60 -6.16
C ASP A 131 25.38 -6.27 -6.06
N GLN A 132 24.49 -5.96 -7.01
CA GLN A 132 23.60 -4.79 -6.94
C GLN A 132 22.66 -4.90 -5.74
N TYR A 133 22.00 -6.05 -5.59
CA TYR A 133 21.09 -6.31 -4.48
C TYR A 133 21.76 -6.11 -3.11
N LEU A 134 23.01 -6.59 -2.96
CA LEU A 134 23.81 -6.36 -1.76
C LEU A 134 24.09 -4.87 -1.52
N MET A 135 24.35 -4.08 -2.57
CA MET A 135 24.57 -2.64 -2.43
C MET A 135 23.30 -1.94 -1.97
N ASP A 136 22.15 -2.30 -2.54
CA ASP A 136 20.85 -1.73 -2.18
C ASP A 136 20.56 -1.98 -0.69
N LEU A 137 20.62 -3.24 -0.26
CA LEU A 137 20.40 -3.63 1.13
C LEU A 137 21.41 -3.02 2.11
N SER A 138 22.68 -2.93 1.71
CA SER A 138 23.69 -2.27 2.55
C SER A 138 23.40 -0.77 2.69
N GLY A 139 22.85 -0.14 1.65
CA GLY A 139 22.36 1.24 1.67
C GLY A 139 21.17 1.45 2.60
N GLU A 140 20.34 0.42 2.77
CA GLU A 140 19.20 0.39 3.70
C GLU A 140 19.58 -0.02 5.12
N GLY A 141 20.86 -0.34 5.36
CA GLY A 141 21.40 -0.60 6.69
C GLY A 141 21.50 -2.08 7.08
N TYR A 142 21.29 -3.02 6.15
CA TYR A 142 21.50 -4.45 6.41
C TYR A 142 22.98 -4.84 6.37
N ASP A 143 23.39 -5.69 7.32
CA ASP A 143 24.68 -6.40 7.25
C ASP A 143 24.48 -7.72 6.51
N VAL A 144 24.80 -7.70 5.21
CA VAL A 144 24.50 -8.82 4.31
C VAL A 144 25.66 -9.81 4.19
N GLU A 145 25.35 -11.10 4.35
CA GLU A 145 26.23 -12.22 4.02
C GLU A 145 25.63 -13.07 2.90
N VAL A 146 26.42 -13.40 1.87
CA VAL A 146 26.02 -14.29 0.78
C VAL A 146 26.75 -15.62 0.93
N CYS A 147 25.96 -16.69 0.99
CA CYS A 147 26.43 -18.06 1.08
C CYS A 147 25.97 -18.85 -0.14
N THR A 148 26.87 -19.62 -0.75
CA THR A 148 26.51 -20.64 -1.75
C THR A 148 26.32 -21.98 -1.08
N THR A 149 25.30 -22.72 -1.48
CA THR A 149 25.03 -24.07 -0.97
C THR A 149 24.81 -25.09 -2.09
N SER A 150 25.17 -26.34 -1.83
CA SER A 150 24.80 -27.49 -2.66
C SER A 150 24.66 -28.74 -1.81
N GLY A 151 23.84 -29.68 -2.26
CA GLY A 151 23.66 -30.93 -1.55
C GLY A 151 22.85 -30.77 -0.24
N GLY A 152 22.92 -31.80 0.60
CA GLY A 152 22.40 -31.78 1.97
C GLY A 152 20.91 -32.06 2.12
N THR A 153 20.48 -32.13 3.39
CA THR A 153 19.10 -32.32 3.81
C THR A 153 18.50 -31.02 4.36
N PRO A 154 17.18 -30.95 4.61
CA PRO A 154 16.59 -29.80 5.29
C PRO A 154 17.20 -29.53 6.66
N GLU A 155 17.55 -30.57 7.41
CA GLU A 155 18.16 -30.46 8.74
C GLU A 155 19.56 -29.84 8.66
N ASP A 156 20.34 -30.15 7.61
CA ASP A 156 21.64 -29.54 7.38
C ASP A 156 21.52 -28.01 7.18
N LEU A 157 20.53 -27.58 6.37
CA LEU A 157 20.28 -26.16 6.11
C LEU A 157 19.72 -25.45 7.36
N ARG A 158 18.76 -26.05 8.07
CA ARG A 158 18.21 -25.50 9.33
C ARG A 158 19.29 -25.36 10.39
N SER A 159 20.18 -26.34 10.52
CA SER A 159 21.34 -26.28 11.44
C SER A 159 22.28 -25.13 11.11
N PHE A 160 22.49 -24.84 9.82
CA PHE A 160 23.27 -23.67 9.40
C PHE A 160 22.56 -22.36 9.79
N LEU A 161 21.26 -22.24 9.53
CA LEU A 161 20.46 -21.07 9.88
C LEU A 161 20.45 -20.81 11.39
N GLN A 162 20.29 -21.85 12.22
CA GLN A 162 20.42 -21.77 13.67
C GLN A 162 21.78 -21.18 14.10
N GLY A 163 22.86 -21.60 13.45
CA GLY A 163 24.20 -21.05 13.68
C GLY A 163 24.32 -19.56 13.33
N ARG A 164 23.57 -19.08 12.33
CA ARG A 164 23.53 -17.65 11.95
C ARG A 164 22.62 -16.83 12.84
N TYR A 165 21.49 -17.38 13.23
CA TYR A 165 20.61 -16.78 14.21
C TYR A 165 21.32 -16.57 15.55
N ALA A 166 22.10 -17.55 16.02
CA ALA A 166 22.95 -17.40 17.21
C ALA A 166 24.02 -16.29 17.07
N LEU A 167 24.32 -15.84 15.85
CA LEU A 167 25.19 -14.70 15.55
C LEU A 167 24.39 -13.40 15.28
N GLY A 168 23.07 -13.40 15.46
CA GLY A 168 22.17 -12.25 15.32
C GLY A 168 21.57 -12.05 13.93
N MET A 169 21.51 -13.08 13.07
CA MET A 169 20.74 -13.03 11.82
C MET A 169 19.25 -12.94 12.13
N GLU A 170 18.54 -12.03 11.47
CA GLU A 170 17.10 -11.81 11.65
C GLU A 170 16.31 -12.12 10.38
N VAL A 171 16.96 -12.03 9.21
CA VAL A 171 16.29 -12.16 7.92
C VAL A 171 17.10 -13.06 6.98
N CYS A 172 16.42 -13.88 6.17
CA CYS A 172 17.04 -14.77 5.18
C CYS A 172 16.32 -14.76 3.82
N LEU A 173 17.08 -14.87 2.73
CA LEU A 173 16.54 -15.10 1.38
C LEU A 173 17.12 -16.38 0.78
N LEU A 174 16.25 -17.30 0.39
CA LEU A 174 16.60 -18.58 -0.22
C LEU A 174 16.47 -18.51 -1.75
N ILE A 175 17.52 -18.84 -2.51
CA ILE A 175 17.56 -18.68 -3.97
C ILE A 175 17.89 -20.00 -4.67
N GLY A 176 16.96 -20.45 -5.51
CA GLY A 176 17.07 -21.65 -6.34
C GLY A 176 16.70 -22.95 -5.63
N ASP A 177 17.13 -24.07 -6.20
CA ASP A 177 16.84 -25.42 -5.68
C ASP A 177 17.67 -25.74 -4.44
N LEU A 178 17.13 -25.41 -3.26
CA LEU A 178 17.70 -25.75 -1.95
C LEU A 178 17.00 -26.98 -1.35
N PRO A 179 17.53 -27.61 -0.28
CA PRO A 179 16.78 -28.64 0.44
C PRO A 179 15.40 -28.13 0.87
N VAL A 180 14.34 -28.92 0.60
CA VAL A 180 12.95 -28.53 0.90
C VAL A 180 12.40 -29.47 1.97
N PRO A 181 12.03 -28.97 3.16
CA PRO A 181 11.32 -29.75 4.17
C PRO A 181 9.88 -29.99 3.72
N TRP A 182 9.35 -31.16 4.04
CA TRP A 182 7.97 -31.54 3.76
C TRP A 182 7.25 -31.87 5.07
N TYR A 183 5.97 -31.52 5.14
CA TYR A 183 5.10 -31.80 6.26
C TYR A 183 3.89 -32.58 5.78
N GLU A 184 3.34 -33.43 6.63
CA GLU A 184 2.10 -34.15 6.39
C GLU A 184 1.08 -33.95 7.51
N THR A 185 -0.20 -33.96 7.15
CA THR A 185 -1.29 -33.77 8.11
C THR A 185 -2.57 -34.48 7.66
N GLU A 186 -3.45 -34.75 8.62
CA GLU A 186 -4.80 -35.25 8.39
C GLU A 186 -5.82 -34.12 8.64
N CYS A 187 -6.17 -33.38 7.59
CA CYS A 187 -7.03 -32.20 7.71
C CYS A 187 -8.41 -32.37 7.05
N TRP A 188 -9.35 -31.51 7.45
CA TRP A 188 -10.69 -31.34 6.86
C TRP A 188 -11.67 -32.50 7.09
N GLU A 189 -12.90 -32.38 6.56
CA GLU A 189 -14.05 -33.21 6.95
C GLU A 189 -13.87 -34.72 6.73
N ALA A 190 -12.96 -35.13 5.83
CA ALA A 190 -12.63 -36.53 5.57
C ALA A 190 -11.31 -36.99 6.20
N ARG A 191 -10.58 -36.10 6.89
CA ARG A 191 -9.16 -36.29 7.25
C ARG A 191 -8.34 -36.68 6.02
N ASP A 192 -8.48 -35.87 4.97
CA ASP A 192 -7.71 -36.08 3.77
C ASP A 192 -6.24 -35.89 4.12
N HIS A 193 -5.45 -36.94 3.85
CA HIS A 193 -4.02 -36.90 4.02
C HIS A 193 -3.42 -35.94 2.99
N GLU A 194 -2.71 -34.93 3.47
CA GLU A 194 -2.11 -33.87 2.66
C GLU A 194 -0.62 -33.73 2.99
N GLU A 195 0.22 -33.78 1.96
CA GLU A 195 1.68 -33.62 2.05
C GLU A 195 2.11 -32.37 1.29
N PHE A 196 2.99 -31.55 1.87
CA PHE A 196 3.33 -30.24 1.31
C PHE A 196 4.68 -29.70 1.79
N PRO A 197 5.36 -28.86 0.99
CA PRO A 197 6.57 -28.19 1.44
C PRO A 197 6.26 -27.12 2.51
N ILE A 198 7.12 -26.98 3.51
CA ILE A 198 6.87 -26.14 4.70
C ILE A 198 8.02 -25.16 4.98
N ASP A 199 7.87 -23.90 4.60
CA ASP A 199 8.92 -22.89 4.86
C ASP A 199 9.00 -22.47 6.33
N LEU A 200 7.94 -22.67 7.14
CA LEU A 200 7.95 -22.43 8.59
C LEU A 200 9.09 -23.19 9.29
N PHE A 201 9.48 -24.37 8.79
CA PHE A 201 10.61 -25.15 9.30
C PHE A 201 11.95 -24.39 9.25
N TYR A 202 12.11 -23.44 8.33
CA TYR A 202 13.30 -22.59 8.26
C TYR A 202 13.13 -21.23 8.94
N MET A 203 11.90 -20.84 9.29
CA MET A 203 11.61 -19.61 10.01
C MET A 203 11.68 -19.83 11.52
N ASP A 204 11.11 -20.95 11.98
CA ASP A 204 11.22 -21.47 13.33
C ASP A 204 12.54 -22.23 13.46
N LEU A 205 13.41 -21.77 14.36
CA LEU A 205 14.76 -22.28 14.55
C LEU A 205 14.97 -22.95 15.90
N ASP A 206 14.07 -22.81 16.88
CA ASP A 206 14.17 -23.49 18.18
C ASP A 206 12.99 -24.41 18.53
N GLY A 207 12.00 -24.52 17.65
CA GLY A 207 10.93 -25.50 17.65
C GLY A 207 11.36 -26.90 17.22
N ILE A 208 10.61 -27.88 17.70
CA ILE A 208 10.88 -29.31 17.56
C ILE A 208 9.96 -29.87 16.48
N PHE A 209 10.55 -30.21 15.34
CA PHE A 209 9.89 -30.93 14.25
C PHE A 209 10.27 -32.41 14.30
N GLU A 210 9.29 -33.30 14.30
CA GLU A 210 9.50 -34.75 14.33
C GLU A 210 8.85 -35.43 13.12
N ASP A 211 9.53 -36.44 12.59
CA ASP A 211 9.04 -37.40 11.58
C ASP A 211 8.78 -38.71 12.36
N SER A 212 7.56 -38.87 12.85
CA SER A 212 7.24 -39.90 13.84
C SER A 212 7.18 -41.30 13.23
N ASP A 213 6.86 -41.41 11.94
CA ASP A 213 6.74 -42.68 11.22
C ASP A 213 7.96 -43.01 10.32
N SER A 214 8.92 -42.09 10.22
CA SER A 214 10.21 -42.21 9.52
C SER A 214 10.08 -42.36 8.01
N ASP A 215 9.08 -41.72 7.40
CA ASP A 215 8.85 -41.75 5.96
C ASP A 215 9.52 -40.57 5.21
N GLY A 216 10.10 -39.63 5.96
CA GLY A 216 10.80 -38.45 5.48
C GLY A 216 9.93 -37.20 5.34
N LEU A 217 8.71 -37.22 5.88
CA LEU A 217 7.81 -36.08 6.09
C LEU A 217 7.69 -35.77 7.58
N TYR A 218 7.64 -34.49 7.94
CA TYR A 218 7.37 -34.08 9.31
C TYR A 218 5.87 -34.18 9.62
N ASP A 219 5.52 -34.72 10.78
CA ASP A 219 4.12 -34.92 11.20
C ASP A 219 3.82 -34.30 12.57
N SER A 220 4.85 -33.77 13.24
CA SER A 220 4.74 -33.08 14.52
C SER A 220 5.57 -31.80 14.57
N HIS A 221 5.02 -30.78 15.24
CA HIS A 221 5.70 -29.53 15.55
C HIS A 221 5.35 -29.08 16.98
N THR A 222 6.31 -29.07 17.90
CA THR A 222 6.14 -28.77 19.33
C THR A 222 7.29 -27.93 19.89
N GLY A 223 7.19 -27.48 21.14
CA GLY A 223 8.21 -26.62 21.75
C GLY A 223 7.77 -25.15 21.72
N ASP A 224 8.71 -24.25 21.42
CA ASP A 224 8.34 -22.94 20.86
C ASP A 224 8.02 -23.18 19.39
N VAL A 225 6.91 -22.64 18.91
CA VAL A 225 6.43 -22.89 17.53
C VAL A 225 6.36 -21.59 16.72
N SER A 226 6.89 -20.51 17.29
CA SER A 226 6.94 -19.18 16.68
C SER A 226 8.15 -19.07 15.75
N PRO A 227 8.10 -18.26 14.68
CA PRO A 227 9.27 -18.02 13.85
C PRO A 227 10.27 -17.04 14.52
N GLU A 228 11.56 -17.39 14.49
CA GLU A 228 12.65 -16.51 14.96
C GLU A 228 13.16 -15.55 13.89
N ILE A 229 13.02 -15.93 12.62
CA ILE A 229 13.54 -15.16 11.49
C ILE A 229 12.48 -14.94 10.40
N CYS A 230 12.58 -13.80 9.72
CA CYS A 230 11.81 -13.55 8.53
C CYS A 230 12.50 -14.19 7.31
N MET A 231 11.72 -14.82 6.44
CA MET A 231 12.27 -15.51 5.27
C MET A 231 11.44 -15.29 4.02
N GLY A 232 12.11 -15.22 2.87
CA GLY A 232 11.47 -15.32 1.55
C GLY A 232 12.25 -16.24 0.62
N ARG A 233 11.61 -16.74 -0.44
CA ARG A 233 12.23 -17.65 -1.40
C ARG A 233 12.07 -17.23 -2.87
N LEU A 234 13.08 -17.53 -3.67
CA LEU A 234 13.12 -17.33 -5.12
C LEU A 234 13.24 -18.67 -5.86
N THR A 235 12.06 -19.28 -6.00
CA THR A 235 11.64 -20.51 -6.70
C THR A 235 11.63 -20.57 -8.23
N ALA A 236 12.67 -20.22 -8.98
CA ALA A 236 12.48 -20.04 -10.44
C ALA A 236 12.68 -21.30 -11.32
N SER A 237 13.35 -22.36 -10.83
CA SER A 237 13.60 -23.60 -11.60
C SER A 237 12.37 -24.29 -12.21
N PRO A 238 11.17 -24.30 -11.58
CA PRO A 238 10.00 -24.97 -12.14
C PRO A 238 9.26 -24.16 -13.21
N LEU A 239 9.64 -22.89 -13.43
CA LEU A 239 8.97 -21.95 -14.33
C LEU A 239 9.58 -22.04 -15.74
N ASN A 240 8.86 -22.64 -16.68
CA ASN A 240 9.39 -23.03 -17.99
C ASN A 240 8.49 -22.71 -19.19
N PHE A 241 7.34 -22.05 -18.98
CA PHE A 241 6.51 -21.57 -20.10
C PHE A 241 7.32 -20.69 -21.06
N ASP A 242 7.06 -20.86 -22.36
CA ASP A 242 7.70 -20.13 -23.46
C ASP A 242 9.24 -20.13 -23.44
N GLY A 243 9.84 -21.18 -22.89
CA GLY A 243 11.29 -21.32 -22.81
C GLY A 243 11.94 -20.43 -21.74
N ALA A 244 11.16 -19.98 -20.75
CA ALA A 244 11.67 -19.29 -19.58
C ALA A 244 12.82 -20.09 -18.92
N ASN A 245 13.82 -19.35 -18.46
CA ASN A 245 15.04 -19.88 -17.87
C ASN A 245 15.24 -19.25 -16.49
N GLU A 246 15.51 -20.08 -15.49
CA GLU A 246 15.75 -19.67 -14.10
C GLU A 246 16.73 -18.50 -13.94
N ILE A 247 17.87 -18.54 -14.65
CA ILE A 247 18.88 -17.47 -14.59
C ILE A 247 18.29 -16.14 -15.06
N SER A 248 17.59 -16.14 -16.21
CA SER A 248 16.99 -14.92 -16.76
C SER A 248 15.87 -14.39 -15.87
N LEU A 249 15.05 -15.27 -15.29
CA LEU A 249 13.98 -14.89 -14.37
C LEU A 249 14.55 -14.25 -13.10
N LEU A 250 15.59 -14.83 -12.51
CA LEU A 250 16.26 -14.27 -11.33
C LEU A 250 16.95 -12.93 -11.64
N GLN A 251 17.64 -12.82 -12.78
CA GLN A 251 18.24 -11.56 -13.20
C GLN A 251 17.18 -10.45 -13.39
N ASN A 252 16.05 -10.79 -14.03
CA ASN A 252 14.92 -9.86 -14.17
C ASN A 252 14.34 -9.47 -12.80
N TYR A 253 14.14 -10.45 -11.91
CA TYR A 253 13.62 -10.22 -10.56
C TYR A 253 14.48 -9.21 -9.79
N PHE A 254 15.80 -9.42 -9.74
CA PHE A 254 16.71 -8.50 -9.06
C PHE A 254 16.79 -7.12 -9.72
N ASN A 255 16.62 -7.04 -11.04
CA ASN A 255 16.51 -5.76 -11.73
C ASN A 255 15.24 -5.01 -11.30
N LYS A 256 14.07 -5.67 -11.30
CA LYS A 256 12.82 -5.08 -10.82
C LYS A 256 12.94 -4.63 -9.36
N ASN A 257 13.55 -5.47 -8.51
CA ASN A 257 13.81 -5.18 -7.11
C ASN A 257 14.64 -3.90 -6.93
N HIS A 258 15.74 -3.76 -7.68
CA HIS A 258 16.57 -2.54 -7.67
C HIS A 258 15.79 -1.30 -8.13
N LEU A 259 15.05 -1.41 -9.23
CA LEU A 259 14.23 -0.30 -9.75
C LEU A 259 13.15 0.10 -8.76
N TYR A 260 12.57 -0.86 -8.04
CA TYR A 260 11.59 -0.59 -6.98
C TYR A 260 12.23 0.15 -5.80
N ARG A 261 13.37 -0.32 -5.29
CA ARG A 261 14.08 0.31 -4.16
C ARG A 261 14.55 1.73 -4.46
N THR A 262 14.89 2.00 -5.71
CA THR A 262 15.34 3.33 -6.17
C THR A 262 14.19 4.25 -6.62
N GLY A 263 12.93 3.79 -6.53
CA GLY A 263 11.76 4.55 -6.96
C GLY A 263 11.62 4.71 -8.48
N GLN A 264 12.40 3.97 -9.27
CA GLN A 264 12.37 4.00 -10.74
C GLN A 264 11.28 3.12 -11.35
N LEU A 265 10.79 2.14 -10.60
CA LEU A 265 9.64 1.31 -10.97
C LEU A 265 8.55 1.54 -9.93
N SER A 266 7.50 2.30 -10.29
CA SER A 266 6.44 2.70 -9.36
C SER A 266 5.04 2.42 -9.89
N LEU A 267 4.12 2.18 -8.97
CA LEU A 267 2.68 2.04 -9.22
C LEU A 267 1.93 2.99 -8.26
N ASN A 268 0.64 3.16 -8.49
CA ASN A 268 -0.22 3.93 -7.60
C ASN A 268 -0.35 3.20 -6.27
N ASN A 269 -0.27 3.92 -5.15
CA ASN A 269 -0.47 3.39 -3.81
C ASN A 269 -1.95 3.03 -3.58
N ARG A 270 -2.41 1.97 -4.24
CA ARG A 270 -3.77 1.44 -4.16
C ARG A 270 -3.76 -0.07 -4.24
N ALA A 271 -4.76 -0.70 -3.63
CA ALA A 271 -4.92 -2.14 -3.66
C ALA A 271 -6.16 -2.60 -4.44
N LEU A 272 -6.12 -3.84 -4.94
CA LEU A 272 -7.30 -4.59 -5.35
C LEU A 272 -7.64 -5.60 -4.26
N VAL A 273 -8.88 -5.57 -3.77
CA VAL A 273 -9.45 -6.57 -2.86
C VAL A 273 -10.53 -7.31 -3.62
N TYR A 274 -10.19 -8.50 -4.13
CA TYR A 274 -11.05 -9.32 -4.97
C TYR A 274 -11.48 -10.58 -4.22
N ILE A 275 -12.74 -10.66 -3.82
CA ILE A 275 -13.24 -11.67 -2.89
C ILE A 275 -14.39 -12.44 -3.54
N ASP A 276 -14.11 -13.68 -3.92
CA ASP A 276 -15.09 -14.62 -4.49
C ASP A 276 -16.19 -15.01 -3.48
N ASP A 277 -17.29 -15.53 -4.00
CA ASP A 277 -18.60 -15.71 -3.35
C ASP A 277 -18.55 -16.32 -1.95
N ASP A 278 -17.73 -17.35 -1.77
CA ASP A 278 -17.64 -18.11 -0.52
C ASP A 278 -17.28 -17.22 0.68
N TRP A 279 -16.60 -16.10 0.43
CA TRP A 279 -16.07 -15.23 1.49
C TRP A 279 -16.73 -13.86 1.58
N VAL A 280 -17.79 -13.61 0.81
CA VAL A 280 -18.58 -12.36 0.87
C VAL A 280 -18.97 -11.96 2.30
N PRO A 281 -19.37 -12.88 3.21
CA PRO A 281 -19.71 -12.52 4.59
C PRO A 281 -18.58 -11.86 5.39
N TRP A 282 -17.32 -12.10 5.02
CA TRP A 282 -16.13 -11.54 5.69
C TRP A 282 -15.47 -10.41 4.88
N SER A 283 -15.97 -10.16 3.66
CA SER A 283 -15.31 -9.31 2.68
C SER A 283 -15.10 -7.86 3.13
N VAL A 284 -16.04 -7.30 3.90
CA VAL A 284 -15.94 -5.92 4.41
C VAL A 284 -14.84 -5.78 5.46
N GLU A 285 -14.69 -6.76 6.36
CA GLU A 285 -13.62 -6.78 7.35
C GLU A 285 -12.25 -6.93 6.67
N TRP A 286 -12.17 -7.79 5.65
CA TRP A 286 -10.92 -8.01 4.92
C TRP A 286 -10.53 -6.82 4.05
N ASP A 287 -11.49 -6.10 3.45
CA ASP A 287 -11.21 -4.79 2.82
C ASP A 287 -10.73 -3.75 3.85
N PHE A 288 -11.33 -3.73 5.03
CA PHE A 288 -10.91 -2.85 6.12
C PHE A 288 -9.47 -3.15 6.57
N ASP A 289 -9.12 -4.42 6.73
CA ASP A 289 -7.77 -4.86 7.09
C ASP A 289 -6.74 -4.44 6.04
N MET A 290 -7.05 -4.60 4.74
CA MET A 290 -6.23 -4.04 3.65
C MET A 290 -6.05 -2.52 3.78
N GLY A 291 -7.06 -1.82 4.31
CA GLY A 291 -7.01 -0.40 4.63
C GLY A 291 -5.89 -0.01 5.61
N GLY A 292 -5.39 -0.96 6.41
CA GLY A 292 -4.20 -0.77 7.24
C GLY A 292 -2.92 -0.52 6.43
N ALA A 293 -2.86 -1.02 5.19
CA ALA A 293 -1.74 -0.85 4.26
C ALA A 293 -2.03 0.12 3.11
N TYR A 294 -3.26 0.15 2.58
CA TYR A 294 -3.64 0.92 1.39
C TYR A 294 -4.96 1.66 1.58
N CYS A 295 -4.91 3.00 1.59
CA CYS A 295 -6.10 3.84 1.72
C CYS A 295 -7.02 3.76 0.50
N GLU A 296 -6.45 3.82 -0.71
CA GLU A 296 -7.20 3.68 -1.96
C GLU A 296 -7.33 2.20 -2.30
N ARG A 297 -8.56 1.70 -2.44
CA ARG A 297 -8.83 0.30 -2.74
C ARG A 297 -9.92 0.16 -3.77
N THR A 298 -9.77 -0.82 -4.64
CA THR A 298 -10.88 -1.35 -5.46
C THR A 298 -11.39 -2.60 -4.80
N PHE A 299 -12.61 -2.53 -4.29
CA PHE A 299 -13.25 -3.63 -3.60
C PHE A 299 -14.26 -4.32 -4.53
N VAL A 300 -14.12 -5.64 -4.71
CA VAL A 300 -14.94 -6.46 -5.61
C VAL A 300 -15.36 -7.72 -4.85
N ASN A 301 -16.65 -7.81 -4.55
CA ASN A 301 -17.25 -8.92 -3.80
C ASN A 301 -18.67 -9.28 -4.28
N ASP A 302 -19.06 -8.81 -5.47
CA ASP A 302 -20.37 -9.12 -6.05
C ASP A 302 -20.32 -10.48 -6.76
N GLU A 303 -21.21 -11.37 -6.36
CA GLU A 303 -21.25 -12.78 -6.77
C GLU A 303 -21.47 -13.04 -8.28
N TRP A 304 -21.88 -12.01 -9.02
CA TRP A 304 -22.05 -12.06 -10.48
C TRP A 304 -20.89 -11.40 -11.22
N THR A 305 -20.01 -10.71 -10.50
CA THR A 305 -18.86 -9.99 -11.02
C THR A 305 -17.56 -10.75 -10.77
N THR A 306 -17.47 -11.51 -9.68
CA THR A 306 -16.29 -12.29 -9.28
C THR A 306 -16.07 -13.51 -10.18
N ILE A 307 -15.69 -13.28 -11.43
CA ILE A 307 -15.46 -14.32 -12.45
C ILE A 307 -14.07 -14.17 -13.08
N ASP A 308 -13.63 -15.17 -13.85
CA ASP A 308 -12.31 -15.18 -14.50
C ASP A 308 -12.06 -13.96 -15.40
N THR A 309 -13.00 -13.66 -16.31
CA THR A 309 -12.86 -12.55 -17.27
C THR A 309 -12.80 -11.18 -16.61
N ASP A 310 -13.49 -10.98 -15.49
CA ASP A 310 -13.44 -9.73 -14.73
C ASP A 310 -12.09 -9.61 -14.01
N TYR A 311 -11.66 -10.68 -13.32
CA TYR A 311 -10.35 -10.71 -12.68
C TYR A 311 -9.21 -10.42 -13.67
N GLU A 312 -9.21 -11.10 -14.82
CA GLU A 312 -8.24 -10.89 -15.91
C GLU A 312 -8.23 -9.46 -16.43
N SER A 313 -9.40 -8.81 -16.50
CA SER A 313 -9.51 -7.41 -16.94
C SER A 313 -8.93 -6.41 -15.92
N ARG A 314 -8.76 -6.82 -14.66
CA ARG A 314 -8.21 -6.01 -13.58
C ARG A 314 -6.71 -6.14 -13.43
N LEU A 315 -6.14 -7.29 -13.78
CA LEU A 315 -4.69 -7.53 -13.67
C LEU A 315 -3.82 -6.49 -14.43
N PRO A 316 -4.22 -5.95 -15.59
CA PRO A 316 -3.50 -4.85 -16.26
C PRO A 316 -3.72 -3.46 -15.66
N GLN A 317 -4.52 -3.33 -14.61
CA GLN A 317 -4.75 -2.04 -13.94
C GLN A 317 -3.70 -1.82 -12.86
N ASN A 318 -3.39 -0.55 -12.62
CA ASN A 318 -2.29 -0.12 -11.76
C ASN A 318 -2.64 -0.30 -10.26
N TYR A 319 -2.13 -1.37 -9.66
CA TYR A 319 -2.28 -1.70 -8.23
C TYR A 319 -0.92 -1.93 -7.58
N GLU A 320 -0.62 -1.34 -6.42
CA GLU A 320 0.60 -1.73 -5.69
C GLU A 320 0.46 -3.14 -5.10
N PHE A 321 -0.75 -3.48 -4.64
CA PHE A 321 -1.07 -4.73 -3.96
C PHE A 321 -2.36 -5.37 -4.48
N ILE A 322 -2.39 -6.69 -4.63
CA ILE A 322 -3.61 -7.45 -4.95
C ILE A 322 -3.85 -8.52 -3.88
N GLN A 323 -5.02 -8.49 -3.25
CA GLN A 323 -5.56 -9.61 -2.49
C GLN A 323 -6.63 -10.30 -3.34
N ILE A 324 -6.42 -11.59 -3.60
CA ILE A 324 -7.42 -12.45 -4.25
C ILE A 324 -7.83 -13.56 -3.29
N CYS A 325 -9.13 -13.66 -3.02
CA CYS A 325 -9.75 -14.78 -2.35
C CYS A 325 -10.50 -15.61 -3.39
N ALA A 326 -9.96 -16.77 -3.73
CA ALA A 326 -10.51 -17.67 -4.73
C ALA A 326 -10.15 -19.12 -4.39
N HIS A 327 -10.98 -20.06 -4.83
CA HIS A 327 -10.55 -21.45 -4.90
C HIS A 327 -9.44 -21.59 -5.94
N SER A 328 -8.51 -22.55 -5.76
CA SER A 328 -7.28 -22.53 -6.56
C SER A 328 -6.52 -23.85 -6.57
N SER A 329 -5.53 -23.90 -7.44
CA SER A 329 -4.45 -24.87 -7.48
C SER A 329 -3.16 -24.14 -7.91
N PRO A 330 -2.00 -24.82 -7.99
CA PRO A 330 -0.79 -24.26 -8.58
C PRO A 330 -0.97 -23.84 -10.05
N ASN A 331 -2.06 -24.25 -10.70
CA ASN A 331 -2.30 -24.00 -12.12
C ASN A 331 -3.40 -22.99 -12.39
N THR A 332 -4.29 -22.70 -11.44
CA THR A 332 -5.48 -21.89 -11.71
C THR A 332 -6.05 -21.22 -10.48
N HIS A 333 -6.66 -20.06 -10.65
CA HIS A 333 -7.77 -19.60 -9.81
C HIS A 333 -9.08 -20.10 -10.43
N ALA A 334 -10.04 -20.48 -9.59
CA ALA A 334 -11.37 -20.91 -9.97
C ALA A 334 -12.39 -20.13 -9.16
N PHE A 335 -13.42 -19.65 -9.84
CA PHE A 335 -14.42 -18.76 -9.27
C PHE A 335 -15.77 -19.47 -9.20
N LEU A 336 -16.47 -19.25 -8.10
CA LEU A 336 -17.82 -19.74 -7.89
C LEU A 336 -18.81 -18.62 -8.18
N THR A 337 -19.93 -18.94 -8.83
CA THR A 337 -21.06 -18.01 -8.98
C THR A 337 -22.31 -18.68 -8.41
N PRO A 338 -23.44 -17.96 -8.26
CA PRO A 338 -24.72 -18.56 -7.88
C PRO A 338 -25.23 -19.62 -8.87
N SER A 339 -24.67 -19.67 -10.09
CA SER A 339 -24.97 -20.69 -11.11
C SER A 339 -24.04 -21.92 -11.04
N GLY A 340 -23.07 -21.92 -10.13
CA GLY A 340 -22.00 -22.90 -10.01
C GLY A 340 -20.65 -22.34 -10.48
N TRP A 341 -19.66 -23.23 -10.64
CA TRP A 341 -18.33 -22.86 -11.11
C TRP A 341 -18.38 -22.10 -12.44
N ASP A 342 -17.75 -20.93 -12.49
CA ASP A 342 -17.68 -20.10 -13.68
C ASP A 342 -16.23 -19.74 -14.02
N GLY A 343 -15.70 -20.49 -14.97
CA GLY A 343 -14.39 -20.19 -15.56
C GLY A 343 -13.18 -20.39 -14.64
N THR A 344 -12.03 -20.04 -15.20
CA THR A 344 -10.73 -20.14 -14.53
C THR A 344 -9.74 -19.18 -15.14
N THR A 345 -9.00 -18.48 -14.30
CA THR A 345 -7.77 -17.80 -14.71
C THR A 345 -6.59 -18.71 -14.44
N SER A 346 -5.90 -19.15 -15.49
CA SER A 346 -4.76 -20.07 -15.42
C SER A 346 -3.42 -19.37 -15.15
N ASN A 347 -2.43 -20.14 -14.72
CA ASN A 347 -1.06 -19.67 -14.50
C ASN A 347 -0.41 -19.14 -15.80
N TYR A 348 -0.81 -19.68 -16.95
CA TYR A 348 -0.36 -19.22 -18.26
C TYR A 348 -1.02 -17.88 -18.64
N GLU A 349 -2.29 -17.67 -18.31
CA GLU A 349 -2.97 -16.38 -18.47
C GLU A 349 -2.35 -15.32 -17.57
N VAL A 350 -2.12 -15.59 -16.28
CA VAL A 350 -1.39 -14.68 -15.37
C VAL A 350 -0.03 -14.29 -15.97
N LYS A 351 0.75 -15.27 -16.43
CA LYS A 351 2.04 -15.00 -17.11
C LYS A 351 1.87 -14.09 -18.34
N THR A 352 0.84 -14.35 -19.15
CA THR A 352 0.63 -13.67 -20.44
C THR A 352 0.09 -12.25 -20.25
N ILE A 353 -0.77 -12.06 -19.25
CA ILE A 353 -1.34 -10.77 -18.89
C ILE A 353 -0.27 -9.85 -18.30
N ASP A 354 0.69 -10.41 -17.55
CA ASP A 354 1.78 -9.68 -16.90
C ASP A 354 1.25 -8.57 -15.97
N PRO A 355 0.69 -8.94 -14.80
CA PRO A 355 -0.09 -8.01 -13.99
C PRO A 355 0.71 -6.78 -13.56
N LEU A 356 0.05 -5.61 -13.56
CA LEU A 356 0.61 -4.36 -13.08
C LEU A 356 0.45 -4.27 -11.55
N ALA A 357 1.10 -5.19 -10.83
CA ALA A 357 1.19 -5.17 -9.37
C ALA A 357 2.51 -5.70 -8.80
N PHE A 358 2.93 -5.14 -7.66
CA PHE A 358 4.16 -5.52 -6.97
C PHE A 358 3.93 -6.67 -5.99
N PHE A 359 2.87 -6.58 -5.19
CA PHE A 359 2.65 -7.49 -4.07
C PHE A 359 1.31 -8.21 -4.16
N TYR A 360 1.27 -9.43 -3.62
CA TYR A 360 0.09 -10.29 -3.68
C TYR A 360 -0.15 -10.97 -2.34
N ASN A 361 -1.41 -11.01 -1.92
CA ASN A 361 -1.90 -11.97 -0.93
C ASN A 361 -2.83 -12.95 -1.64
N LEU A 362 -2.33 -14.16 -1.81
CA LEU A 362 -2.99 -15.22 -2.55
C LEU A 362 -3.76 -16.07 -1.54
N PHE A 363 -4.97 -15.62 -1.19
CA PHE A 363 -5.94 -16.40 -0.43
C PHE A 363 -6.53 -17.48 -1.35
N ALA A 364 -5.68 -18.47 -1.66
CA ALA A 364 -5.84 -19.39 -2.77
C ALA A 364 -5.11 -20.70 -2.48
N CYS A 365 -5.85 -21.81 -2.47
CA CYS A 365 -5.32 -23.16 -2.25
C CYS A 365 -4.10 -23.48 -3.10
N SER A 366 -3.01 -23.91 -2.46
CA SER A 366 -1.82 -24.48 -3.12
C SER A 366 -1.18 -23.59 -4.20
N ASN A 367 -1.58 -22.33 -4.31
CA ASN A 367 -1.16 -21.44 -5.39
C ASN A 367 0.36 -21.19 -5.34
N ALA A 368 0.89 -21.15 -4.12
CA ALA A 368 2.30 -20.94 -3.81
C ALA A 368 3.09 -22.25 -3.62
N ARG A 369 2.55 -23.40 -4.07
CA ARG A 369 3.23 -24.72 -3.97
C ARG A 369 4.43 -24.78 -4.93
N PHE A 370 5.54 -24.19 -4.51
CA PHE A 370 6.73 -23.90 -5.31
C PHE A 370 7.51 -25.12 -5.84
N VAL A 371 7.07 -26.35 -5.49
CA VAL A 371 7.61 -27.61 -6.03
C VAL A 371 6.92 -28.04 -7.33
N GLU A 372 5.79 -27.40 -7.66
CA GLU A 372 4.98 -27.71 -8.83
C GLU A 372 5.52 -27.04 -10.08
N THR A 373 5.35 -27.72 -11.22
CA THR A 373 5.79 -27.16 -12.50
C THR A 373 4.90 -25.97 -12.86
N ASN A 374 5.51 -24.82 -13.15
CA ASN A 374 4.81 -23.57 -13.46
C ASN A 374 3.83 -23.12 -12.35
N TYR A 375 4.12 -23.35 -11.07
CA TYR A 375 3.27 -22.90 -9.97
C TYR A 375 2.91 -21.40 -10.09
N MET A 376 1.63 -21.09 -9.89
CA MET A 376 1.05 -19.78 -10.21
C MET A 376 1.64 -18.63 -9.39
N GLY A 377 1.88 -18.83 -8.09
CA GLY A 377 2.51 -17.80 -7.24
C GLY A 377 3.87 -17.34 -7.77
N GLY A 378 4.60 -18.24 -8.43
CA GLY A 378 5.85 -17.92 -9.10
C GLY A 378 5.64 -17.03 -10.32
N TRP A 379 4.58 -17.24 -11.10
CA TRP A 379 4.28 -16.41 -12.27
C TRP A 379 3.80 -15.00 -11.91
N TYR A 380 3.18 -14.80 -10.74
CA TYR A 380 2.91 -13.45 -10.23
C TYR A 380 4.21 -12.69 -9.91
N VAL A 381 5.19 -13.35 -9.28
CA VAL A 381 6.43 -12.71 -8.81
C VAL A 381 7.47 -12.56 -9.94
N PHE A 382 7.67 -13.61 -10.73
CA PHE A 382 8.64 -13.62 -11.83
C PHE A 382 8.08 -13.08 -13.16
N CYS A 383 6.94 -12.39 -13.12
CA CYS A 383 6.38 -11.70 -14.27
C CYS A 383 7.40 -10.70 -14.88
N GLN A 384 7.16 -10.25 -16.10
CA GLN A 384 8.15 -9.49 -16.85
C GLN A 384 8.36 -8.09 -16.27
N THR A 385 7.29 -7.44 -15.78
CA THR A 385 7.30 -6.00 -15.51
C THR A 385 7.30 -5.62 -14.03
N TYR A 386 6.34 -6.04 -13.21
CA TYR A 386 6.13 -5.44 -11.86
C TYR A 386 6.34 -6.38 -10.68
N GLY A 387 5.81 -7.61 -10.67
CA GLY A 387 5.75 -8.48 -9.48
C GLY A 387 7.04 -8.62 -8.66
N LEU A 388 6.94 -8.58 -7.34
CA LEU A 388 8.08 -8.60 -6.41
C LEU A 388 7.87 -9.52 -5.21
N GLY A 389 6.66 -9.68 -4.71
CA GLY A 389 6.39 -10.51 -3.54
C GLY A 389 4.99 -11.09 -3.53
N ALA A 390 4.85 -12.36 -3.15
CA ALA A 390 3.56 -13.00 -2.97
C ALA A 390 3.57 -13.84 -1.70
N ILE A 391 2.57 -13.63 -0.85
CA ILE A 391 2.24 -14.51 0.26
C ILE A 391 1.14 -15.45 -0.22
N GLY A 392 1.30 -16.75 0.03
CA GLY A 392 0.29 -17.74 -0.33
C GLY A 392 0.58 -19.10 0.28
N SER A 393 -0.34 -20.05 0.08
CA SER A 393 -0.21 -21.40 0.64
C SER A 393 0.33 -22.41 -0.36
N ALA A 394 1.18 -23.32 0.11
CA ALA A 394 1.65 -24.51 -0.60
C ALA A 394 0.71 -25.72 -0.49
N LYS A 395 -0.39 -25.57 0.24
CA LYS A 395 -1.44 -26.58 0.45
C LYS A 395 -2.84 -25.94 0.50
N THR A 396 -3.85 -26.74 0.83
CA THR A 396 -5.19 -26.24 1.15
C THR A 396 -5.16 -25.26 2.33
N GLY A 397 -6.07 -24.28 2.41
CA GLY A 397 -5.99 -23.21 3.41
C GLY A 397 -5.17 -22.01 2.94
N SER A 398 -5.13 -20.95 3.75
CA SER A 398 -4.35 -19.72 3.51
C SER A 398 -4.30 -18.84 4.78
N MET A 399 -3.85 -17.59 4.63
CA MET A 399 -3.82 -16.57 5.69
C MET A 399 -5.23 -16.18 6.14
N LEU A 400 -5.47 -16.20 7.44
CA LEU A 400 -6.58 -15.50 8.09
C LEU A 400 -6.01 -14.34 8.92
N TYR A 401 -6.82 -13.58 9.66
CA TYR A 401 -6.33 -12.47 10.48
C TYR A 401 -5.54 -11.44 9.66
N PHE A 402 -6.10 -10.98 8.56
CA PHE A 402 -5.41 -10.10 7.60
C PHE A 402 -4.88 -8.82 8.25
N GLY A 403 -5.57 -8.27 9.25
CA GLY A 403 -5.14 -7.09 10.00
C GLY A 403 -3.77 -7.24 10.68
N ASP A 404 -3.45 -8.44 11.16
CA ASP A 404 -2.16 -8.73 11.81
C ASP A 404 -0.99 -8.71 10.80
N PHE A 405 -1.28 -8.84 9.51
CA PHE A 405 -0.30 -8.68 8.42
C PHE A 405 -0.33 -7.27 7.83
N TYR A 406 -1.50 -6.75 7.45
CA TYR A 406 -1.59 -5.49 6.72
C TYR A 406 -1.28 -4.27 7.56
N ARG A 407 -1.62 -4.25 8.86
CA ARG A 407 -1.31 -3.09 9.72
C ARG A 407 0.21 -2.92 9.87
N PRO A 408 1.00 -3.94 10.27
CA PRO A 408 2.44 -3.76 10.36
C PRO A 408 3.09 -3.44 9.01
N PHE A 409 2.59 -4.03 7.91
CA PHE A 409 3.10 -3.73 6.57
C PHE A 409 2.85 -2.26 6.17
N GLY A 410 1.66 -1.72 6.45
CA GLY A 410 1.31 -0.31 6.25
C GLY A 410 2.05 0.68 7.16
N GLU A 411 2.42 0.23 8.37
CA GLU A 411 3.27 0.98 9.30
C GLU A 411 4.74 1.05 8.85
N GLY A 412 5.08 0.41 7.72
CA GLY A 412 6.40 0.46 7.12
C GLY A 412 7.32 -0.69 7.51
N LYS A 413 6.81 -1.76 8.16
CA LYS A 413 7.56 -3.01 8.26
C LYS A 413 7.72 -3.64 6.87
N THR A 414 8.76 -4.45 6.71
CA THR A 414 8.95 -5.21 5.47
C THR A 414 7.89 -6.29 5.35
N ILE A 415 7.59 -6.73 4.13
CA ILE A 415 6.63 -7.82 3.87
C ILE A 415 6.98 -9.10 4.64
N GLY A 416 8.27 -9.43 4.75
CA GLY A 416 8.73 -10.58 5.51
C GLY A 416 8.54 -10.41 7.02
N GLN A 417 8.69 -9.20 7.53
CA GLN A 417 8.54 -8.93 8.96
C GLN A 417 7.07 -8.90 9.38
N ALA A 418 6.21 -8.27 8.57
CA ALA A 418 4.76 -8.35 8.74
C ALA A 418 4.25 -9.80 8.66
N PHE A 419 4.80 -10.61 7.76
CA PHE A 419 4.46 -12.03 7.65
C PHE A 419 4.94 -12.86 8.86
N SER A 420 6.14 -12.58 9.37
CA SER A 420 6.68 -13.20 10.59
C SER A 420 5.88 -12.80 11.84
N ASP A 421 5.47 -11.54 11.94
CA ASP A 421 4.65 -11.02 13.03
C ASP A 421 3.26 -11.68 13.01
N TRP A 422 2.64 -11.82 11.83
CA TRP A 422 1.40 -12.55 11.67
C TRP A 422 1.53 -14.00 12.15
N PHE A 423 2.56 -14.72 11.72
CA PHE A 423 2.82 -16.09 12.16
C PHE A 423 3.03 -16.18 13.68
N SER A 424 3.76 -15.21 14.26
CA SER A 424 4.00 -15.15 15.70
C SER A 424 2.72 -14.86 16.49
N SER A 425 1.81 -14.04 15.93
CA SER A 425 0.50 -13.75 16.51
C SER A 425 -0.35 -15.01 16.61
N VAL A 426 -0.46 -15.77 15.50
CA VAL A 426 -1.23 -17.02 15.49
C VAL A 426 -0.56 -18.15 16.29
N ALA A 427 0.76 -18.13 16.44
CA ALA A 427 1.53 -19.11 17.21
C ALA A 427 1.57 -18.82 18.73
N ALA A 428 1.08 -17.67 19.19
CA ALA A 428 1.32 -17.15 20.54
C ALA A 428 0.87 -18.09 21.68
N ASP A 429 -0.17 -18.90 21.46
CA ASP A 429 -0.69 -19.90 22.40
C ASP A 429 -0.39 -21.36 21.95
N GLY A 430 0.52 -21.52 20.99
CA GLY A 430 0.69 -22.74 20.19
C GLY A 430 -0.36 -22.86 19.08
N PHE A 431 -0.19 -23.82 18.17
CA PHE A 431 -1.17 -24.08 17.11
C PHE A 431 -2.19 -25.14 17.53
N ALA A 432 -3.48 -24.82 17.40
CA ALA A 432 -4.54 -25.81 17.40
C ALA A 432 -4.56 -26.60 16.07
N ASP A 433 -5.14 -27.81 16.07
CA ASP A 433 -5.20 -28.68 14.88
C ASP A 433 -5.75 -27.96 13.63
N TRP A 434 -6.77 -27.12 13.80
CA TRP A 434 -7.35 -26.37 12.69
C TRP A 434 -6.42 -25.25 12.18
N GLU A 435 -5.61 -24.65 13.04
CA GLU A 435 -4.62 -23.63 12.65
C GLU A 435 -3.46 -24.25 11.89
N VAL A 436 -3.02 -25.45 12.29
CA VAL A 436 -2.09 -26.27 11.50
C VAL A 436 -2.67 -26.52 10.10
N CYS A 437 -3.95 -26.88 10.02
CA CYS A 437 -4.64 -27.12 8.75
C CYS A 437 -4.70 -25.89 7.85
N TRP A 438 -4.83 -24.68 8.42
CA TRP A 438 -4.90 -23.43 7.65
C TRP A 438 -3.52 -22.86 7.28
N PHE A 439 -2.55 -22.87 8.21
CA PHE A 439 -1.40 -21.96 8.16
C PHE A 439 -0.06 -22.62 7.81
N TYR A 440 0.16 -23.92 8.05
CA TYR A 440 1.49 -24.53 7.87
C TYR A 440 2.00 -24.53 6.42
N GLY A 441 1.11 -24.32 5.46
CA GLY A 441 1.47 -24.15 4.05
C GLY A 441 1.96 -22.77 3.66
N MET A 442 1.85 -21.77 4.54
CA MET A 442 2.08 -20.38 4.16
C MET A 442 3.57 -20.13 3.86
N THR A 443 3.83 -19.47 2.74
CA THR A 443 5.17 -19.12 2.25
C THR A 443 5.18 -17.72 1.67
N LEU A 444 6.34 -17.06 1.74
CA LEU A 444 6.62 -15.81 1.07
C LEU A 444 7.54 -16.08 -0.14
N ILE A 445 6.99 -15.91 -1.34
CA ILE A 445 7.75 -15.94 -2.59
C ILE A 445 8.21 -14.50 -2.88
N GLY A 446 9.51 -14.26 -2.86
CA GLY A 446 10.07 -12.92 -3.06
C GLY A 446 11.09 -12.53 -2.00
N ASP A 447 11.46 -11.27 -2.05
CA ASP A 447 12.41 -10.62 -1.15
C ASP A 447 11.70 -10.16 0.13
N PRO A 448 12.07 -10.70 1.30
CA PRO A 448 11.40 -10.40 2.56
C PRO A 448 11.65 -8.99 3.09
N THR A 449 12.57 -8.23 2.49
CA THR A 449 12.99 -6.91 2.98
C THR A 449 12.31 -5.75 2.26
N LEU A 450 11.41 -6.02 1.30
CA LEU A 450 10.66 -4.98 0.61
C LEU A 450 9.57 -4.39 1.51
N THR A 451 9.41 -3.07 1.46
CA THR A 451 8.30 -2.32 2.08
C THR A 451 7.40 -1.75 0.99
N ILE A 452 6.23 -1.23 1.36
CA ILE A 452 5.44 -0.33 0.49
C ILE A 452 6.32 0.85 0.05
N GLN A 453 6.16 1.28 -1.21
CA GLN A 453 7.03 2.29 -1.81
C GLN A 453 6.79 3.66 -1.18
N LYS A 454 7.84 4.31 -0.69
CA LYS A 454 7.76 5.63 -0.04
C LYS A 454 7.44 6.74 -1.06
N THR A 455 6.16 6.93 -1.32
CA THR A 455 5.54 8.22 -1.70
C THR A 455 4.56 8.53 -0.56
N PRO A 456 4.41 9.77 -0.07
CA PRO A 456 3.94 10.06 1.28
C PRO A 456 2.81 9.16 1.76
N PRO A 457 3.06 8.15 2.62
CA PRO A 457 2.02 7.24 3.02
C PRO A 457 1.04 8.06 3.83
N CYS A 458 -0.13 8.28 3.25
CA CYS A 458 -1.27 8.75 4.00
C CYS A 458 -1.63 7.64 4.99
N ARG A 459 -1.54 7.91 6.28
CA ARG A 459 -1.87 6.99 7.36
C ARG A 459 -3.18 7.37 8.01
N TYR A 460 -3.96 6.37 8.39
CA TYR A 460 -5.08 6.57 9.27
C TYR A 460 -4.61 6.75 10.70
N LEU A 461 -5.18 7.74 11.38
CA LEU A 461 -5.18 7.85 12.82
C LEU A 461 -6.58 7.45 13.29
N VAL A 462 -6.66 6.30 13.96
CA VAL A 462 -7.90 5.66 14.43
C VAL A 462 -7.72 5.29 15.89
N TYR A 463 -8.74 5.57 16.69
CA TYR A 463 -8.76 5.21 18.12
C TYR A 463 -10.06 4.53 18.55
N ASP A 464 -11.00 4.34 17.61
CA ASP A 464 -12.17 3.49 17.79
C ASP A 464 -11.88 2.05 17.33
N ASP A 465 -12.68 1.10 17.79
CA ASP A 465 -12.59 -0.32 17.44
C ASP A 465 -13.39 -0.71 16.17
N ALA A 466 -13.93 0.29 15.46
CA ALA A 466 -14.79 0.15 14.30
C ALA A 466 -16.16 -0.53 14.55
N GLU A 467 -16.58 -0.73 15.81
CA GLU A 467 -17.89 -1.30 16.17
C GLU A 467 -18.85 -0.22 16.70
N PRO A 468 -19.83 0.26 15.91
CA PRO A 468 -20.70 1.35 16.33
C PRO A 468 -21.66 0.85 17.42
N TYR A 469 -21.53 1.40 18.62
CA TYR A 469 -22.27 0.94 19.80
C TYR A 469 -23.24 2.00 20.33
N TYR A 470 -22.74 3.18 20.69
CA TYR A 470 -23.57 4.27 21.22
C TYR A 470 -23.83 5.35 20.17
N GLN A 471 -24.96 6.04 20.31
CA GLN A 471 -25.36 7.16 19.45
C GLN A 471 -25.45 8.44 20.28
N TRP A 472 -24.86 9.52 19.78
CA TRP A 472 -24.73 10.79 20.48
C TRP A 472 -25.25 11.91 19.59
N SER A 473 -26.32 12.59 20.01
CA SER A 473 -27.02 13.60 19.20
C SER A 473 -26.62 15.03 19.57
N ILE A 474 -26.46 15.90 18.58
CA ILE A 474 -26.40 17.35 18.80
C ILE A 474 -27.69 17.97 18.24
N PRO A 475 -28.46 18.76 19.01
CA PRO A 475 -28.35 18.93 20.46
C PRO A 475 -28.86 17.68 21.22
N ASP A 476 -28.31 17.40 22.40
CA ASP A 476 -28.88 16.43 23.35
C ASP A 476 -29.60 17.12 24.53
N ILE A 477 -30.13 16.31 25.45
CA ILE A 477 -30.80 16.81 26.67
C ILE A 477 -29.82 17.34 27.73
N TYR A 478 -28.52 17.05 27.59
CA TYR A 478 -27.48 17.40 28.55
C TYR A 478 -26.73 18.67 28.17
N GLY A 479 -26.96 19.21 26.97
CA GLY A 479 -26.27 20.38 26.43
C GLY A 479 -24.85 20.06 25.96
N ALA A 480 -24.55 18.80 25.64
CA ALA A 480 -23.29 18.42 25.03
C ALA A 480 -23.29 18.83 23.55
N ASP A 481 -22.15 19.35 23.11
CA ASP A 481 -21.90 19.82 21.75
C ASP A 481 -20.41 19.59 21.43
N LEU A 482 -19.99 19.83 20.20
CA LEU A 482 -18.60 19.71 19.76
C LEU A 482 -18.03 18.34 20.17
N PHE A 483 -18.60 17.26 19.64
CA PHE A 483 -18.01 15.93 19.81
C PHE A 483 -16.70 15.84 19.02
N ASN A 484 -15.58 15.65 19.72
CA ASN A 484 -14.22 15.71 19.18
C ASN A 484 -13.40 14.46 19.54
N VAL A 485 -12.41 14.15 18.69
CA VAL A 485 -11.35 13.16 18.95
C VAL A 485 -9.98 13.84 18.90
N ARG A 486 -9.10 13.52 19.86
CA ARG A 486 -7.69 13.93 19.88
C ARG A 486 -6.83 12.95 19.09
N PHE A 487 -6.07 13.46 18.13
CA PHE A 487 -5.09 12.72 17.34
C PHE A 487 -3.67 13.09 17.73
N THR A 488 -2.77 12.11 17.65
CA THR A 488 -1.34 12.29 17.93
C THR A 488 -0.53 11.82 16.72
N THR A 489 0.36 12.66 16.21
CA THR A 489 1.18 12.35 15.04
C THR A 489 2.44 11.57 15.43
N SER A 490 2.80 10.55 14.64
CA SER A 490 4.01 9.74 14.87
C SER A 490 5.26 10.28 14.16
N GLU A 491 5.08 11.15 13.17
CA GLU A 491 6.10 11.86 12.40
C GLU A 491 5.50 13.12 11.76
N ASP A 492 6.33 13.97 11.14
CA ASP A 492 5.87 15.17 10.44
C ASP A 492 4.88 14.80 9.32
N CYS A 493 3.76 15.51 9.25
CA CYS A 493 2.67 15.15 8.34
C CYS A 493 1.81 16.34 7.90
N THR A 494 1.02 16.12 6.85
CA THR A 494 -0.05 17.04 6.40
C THR A 494 -1.41 16.34 6.54
N LEU A 495 -2.40 17.02 7.14
CA LEU A 495 -3.76 16.50 7.24
C LEU A 495 -4.43 16.49 5.86
N SER A 496 -4.89 15.32 5.44
CA SER A 496 -5.53 15.10 4.14
C SER A 496 -7.04 14.96 4.25
N THR A 497 -7.55 14.25 5.25
CA THR A 497 -8.96 13.85 5.28
C THR A 497 -9.47 13.66 6.70
N ALA A 498 -10.74 13.98 6.93
CA ALA A 498 -11.50 13.56 8.10
C ALA A 498 -12.63 12.60 7.69
N ILE A 499 -12.89 11.57 8.49
CA ILE A 499 -13.97 10.61 8.26
C ILE A 499 -14.84 10.55 9.50
N LEU A 500 -16.17 10.68 9.33
CA LEU A 500 -17.14 10.70 10.41
C LEU A 500 -18.27 9.71 10.16
N TRP A 501 -18.74 9.04 11.22
CA TRP A 501 -19.81 8.04 11.14
C TRP A 501 -21.09 8.61 11.74
N PHE A 502 -21.85 9.34 10.93
CA PHE A 502 -23.12 9.89 11.36
C PHE A 502 -24.19 8.78 11.45
N SER A 503 -25.00 8.86 12.50
CA SER A 503 -26.04 7.89 12.80
C SER A 503 -27.38 8.26 12.17
N TYR A 504 -27.89 9.46 12.48
CA TYR A 504 -29.11 9.97 11.89
C TYR A 504 -29.09 11.49 11.85
N VAL A 505 -29.93 12.03 10.96
CA VAL A 505 -30.18 13.47 10.84
C VAL A 505 -31.69 13.72 10.89
N THR A 506 -32.12 14.76 11.60
CA THR A 506 -33.49 15.28 11.55
C THR A 506 -33.48 16.74 11.16
N GLY A 507 -34.50 17.17 10.41
CA GLY A 507 -34.56 18.53 9.91
C GLY A 507 -33.51 18.82 8.83
N ASN A 508 -33.05 20.06 8.75
CA ASN A 508 -32.03 20.52 7.80
C ASN A 508 -30.74 20.87 8.56
N ALA A 509 -30.21 19.88 9.27
CA ALA A 509 -29.08 20.06 10.17
C ALA A 509 -27.75 20.05 9.40
N ASP A 510 -27.31 21.21 8.92
CA ASP A 510 -25.98 21.35 8.31
C ASP A 510 -24.91 21.09 9.37
N ALA A 511 -23.83 20.40 9.01
CA ALA A 511 -22.71 20.13 9.91
C ALA A 511 -21.56 21.10 9.64
N ARG A 512 -20.85 21.50 10.70
CA ARG A 512 -19.53 22.14 10.58
C ARG A 512 -18.49 21.28 11.26
N ILE A 513 -17.50 20.84 10.49
CA ILE A 513 -16.33 20.11 10.95
C ILE A 513 -15.26 21.12 11.34
N TYR A 514 -14.65 20.94 12.50
CA TYR A 514 -13.59 21.79 13.02
C TYR A 514 -12.29 21.02 13.18
N ILE A 515 -11.18 21.71 12.95
CA ILE A 515 -9.82 21.27 13.25
C ILE A 515 -9.23 22.23 14.27
N TRP A 516 -8.72 21.72 15.39
CA TRP A 516 -8.21 22.53 16.50
C TRP A 516 -6.76 22.18 16.86
N GLU A 517 -6.03 23.18 17.35
CA GLU A 517 -4.83 22.97 18.15
C GLU A 517 -5.18 22.24 19.46
N SER A 518 -4.23 21.48 20.01
CA SER A 518 -4.39 20.78 21.29
C SER A 518 -3.36 21.27 22.31
N ASP A 519 -3.76 21.38 23.59
CA ASP A 519 -2.82 21.54 24.71
C ASP A 519 -2.23 20.19 25.20
N GLY A 520 -2.54 19.10 24.50
CA GLY A 520 -2.23 17.73 24.87
C GLY A 520 -3.43 16.99 25.45
N SER A 521 -4.50 17.67 25.88
CA SER A 521 -5.72 17.06 26.38
C SER A 521 -6.98 17.61 25.71
N TYR A 522 -7.10 18.93 25.60
CA TYR A 522 -8.31 19.60 25.16
C TYR A 522 -8.07 20.50 23.94
N PRO A 523 -9.12 20.74 23.12
CA PRO A 523 -9.07 21.72 22.05
C PRO A 523 -8.79 23.14 22.57
N THR A 524 -7.97 23.91 21.85
CA THR A 524 -7.59 25.28 22.22
C THR A 524 -7.94 26.31 21.16
N THR A 525 -7.09 26.49 20.15
CA THR A 525 -7.28 27.46 19.06
C THR A 525 -7.86 26.76 17.85
N LEU A 526 -8.81 27.40 17.16
CA LEU A 526 -9.33 26.88 15.89
C LEU A 526 -8.28 27.04 14.79
N ILE A 527 -7.98 25.96 14.07
CA ILE A 527 -7.10 25.95 12.90
C ILE A 527 -7.90 26.25 11.62
N ASP A 528 -8.92 25.44 11.34
CA ASP A 528 -9.79 25.59 10.16
C ASP A 528 -11.14 24.88 10.38
N SER A 529 -12.10 25.10 9.48
CA SER A 529 -13.41 24.46 9.47
C SER A 529 -13.93 24.19 8.05
N VAL A 530 -14.77 23.17 7.91
CA VAL A 530 -15.48 22.84 6.66
C VAL A 530 -16.96 22.62 6.94
N ASP A 531 -17.82 23.22 6.11
CA ASP A 531 -19.27 23.06 6.20
C ASP A 531 -19.75 21.94 5.29
N ILE A 532 -20.65 21.11 5.80
CA ILE A 532 -21.32 20.03 5.07
C ILE A 532 -22.82 20.34 5.08
N PRO A 533 -23.41 20.67 3.93
CA PRO A 533 -24.85 20.86 3.82
C PRO A 533 -25.59 19.57 4.21
N SER A 534 -26.73 19.70 4.87
CA SER A 534 -27.56 18.58 5.34
C SER A 534 -27.94 17.60 4.23
N GLU A 535 -28.13 18.07 3.00
CA GLU A 535 -28.40 17.21 1.84
C GLU A 535 -27.20 16.36 1.37
N SER A 536 -25.99 16.69 1.83
CA SER A 536 -24.73 16.00 1.49
C SER A 536 -24.24 15.09 2.62
N ILE A 537 -24.95 15.04 3.74
CA ILE A 537 -24.61 14.18 4.89
C ILE A 537 -24.87 12.72 4.52
N LEU A 538 -23.82 11.90 4.62
CA LEU A 538 -23.90 10.45 4.53
C LEU A 538 -24.08 9.86 5.94
N LEU A 539 -24.96 8.87 6.05
CA LEU A 539 -25.25 8.15 7.29
C LEU A 539 -24.72 6.73 7.20
N TYR A 540 -24.23 6.20 8.31
CA TYR A 540 -23.74 4.83 8.42
C TYR A 540 -24.79 3.81 7.89
N PRO A 541 -24.39 2.82 7.06
CA PRO A 541 -23.02 2.35 6.83
C PRO A 541 -22.18 3.18 5.85
N ASP A 542 -22.75 4.19 5.20
CA ASP A 542 -21.98 5.09 4.34
C ASP A 542 -21.16 6.08 5.20
N LEU A 543 -19.89 6.26 4.85
CA LEU A 543 -18.95 7.08 5.62
C LEU A 543 -18.96 8.53 5.14
N GLN A 544 -19.08 9.49 6.05
CA GLN A 544 -18.89 10.90 5.69
C GLN A 544 -17.40 11.19 5.55
N VAL A 545 -16.94 11.37 4.32
CA VAL A 545 -15.55 11.74 3.99
C VAL A 545 -15.47 13.24 3.73
N VAL A 546 -14.47 13.90 4.34
CA VAL A 546 -14.25 15.35 4.23
C VAL A 546 -12.82 15.58 3.77
N ASP A 547 -12.66 16.08 2.54
CA ASP A 547 -11.35 16.39 1.97
C ASP A 547 -10.79 17.70 2.56
N LEU A 548 -9.60 17.59 3.15
CA LEU A 548 -8.85 18.66 3.80
C LEU A 548 -7.48 18.88 3.13
N SER A 549 -7.15 18.12 2.08
CA SER A 549 -5.82 18.10 1.46
C SER A 549 -5.36 19.48 0.97
N LEU A 550 -6.27 20.26 0.40
CA LEU A 550 -5.99 21.62 -0.10
C LEU A 550 -5.82 22.67 1.00
N LYS A 551 -6.13 22.33 2.26
CA LYS A 551 -5.94 23.25 3.40
C LYS A 551 -4.47 23.34 3.82
N ASN A 552 -3.65 22.37 3.43
CA ASN A 552 -2.21 22.32 3.72
C ASN A 552 -1.90 22.50 5.23
N ILE A 553 -2.71 21.86 6.08
CA ILE A 553 -2.56 21.88 7.54
C ILE A 553 -1.46 20.88 7.90
N THR A 554 -0.38 21.35 8.52
CA THR A 554 0.79 20.53 8.83
C THR A 554 0.96 20.39 10.33
N PHE A 555 1.48 19.24 10.75
CA PHE A 555 1.77 18.90 12.14
C PHE A 555 3.17 18.31 12.24
N GLN A 556 3.87 18.63 13.31
CA GLN A 556 5.18 18.06 13.63
C GLN A 556 5.04 16.73 14.35
N GLN A 557 6.08 15.90 14.34
CA GLN A 557 6.13 14.67 15.12
C GLN A 557 5.76 14.89 16.60
N GLY A 558 4.79 14.11 17.10
CA GLY A 558 4.34 14.15 18.49
C GLY A 558 3.37 15.28 18.83
N GLU A 559 3.00 16.10 17.84
CA GLU A 559 1.98 17.14 17.99
C GLU A 559 0.58 16.52 18.13
N ASN A 560 -0.27 17.16 18.92
CA ASN A 560 -1.66 16.75 19.08
C ASN A 560 -2.58 17.77 18.41
N PHE A 561 -3.66 17.27 17.80
CA PHE A 561 -4.72 18.10 17.22
C PHE A 561 -6.07 17.43 17.45
N HIS A 562 -7.17 18.19 17.32
CA HIS A 562 -8.52 17.64 17.43
C HIS A 562 -9.30 17.81 16.13
N ILE A 563 -10.13 16.81 15.83
CA ILE A 563 -11.19 16.93 14.83
C ILE A 563 -12.51 16.64 15.53
N GLY A 564 -13.51 17.49 15.28
CA GLY A 564 -14.87 17.29 15.76
C GLY A 564 -15.89 18.04 14.93
N TYR A 565 -17.15 17.98 15.33
CA TYR A 565 -18.23 18.64 14.61
C TYR A 565 -19.27 19.27 15.52
N THR A 566 -20.03 20.21 14.97
CA THR A 566 -21.27 20.76 15.54
C THR A 566 -22.30 21.00 14.43
N LEU A 567 -23.48 21.46 14.78
CA LEU A 567 -24.46 21.96 13.83
C LEU A 567 -24.16 23.41 13.42
N ASN A 568 -24.23 23.69 12.13
CA ASN A 568 -24.10 25.03 11.57
C ASN A 568 -25.47 25.70 11.47
N ASP A 569 -25.68 26.77 12.24
CA ASP A 569 -26.93 27.55 12.28
C ASP A 569 -28.24 26.73 12.45
N PRO A 570 -28.32 25.81 13.44
CA PRO A 570 -29.44 24.88 13.56
C PRO A 570 -30.78 25.58 13.86
N GLN A 571 -31.85 25.08 13.28
CA GLN A 571 -33.23 25.43 13.59
C GLN A 571 -33.82 24.50 14.66
N ALA A 572 -34.96 24.90 15.23
CA ALA A 572 -35.66 24.09 16.21
C ALA A 572 -36.13 22.75 15.58
N GLY A 573 -35.61 21.63 16.11
CA GLY A 573 -35.89 20.28 15.60
C GLY A 573 -34.80 19.70 14.70
N ASP A 574 -33.75 20.47 14.41
CA ASP A 574 -32.57 19.97 13.72
C ASP A 574 -31.71 19.17 14.69
N THR A 575 -31.32 17.95 14.28
CA THR A 575 -30.44 17.07 15.04
C THR A 575 -29.50 16.34 14.10
N LEU A 576 -28.24 16.19 14.49
CA LEU A 576 -27.29 15.29 13.85
C LEU A 576 -26.58 14.46 14.91
N ALA A 577 -26.65 13.13 14.77
CA ALA A 577 -26.03 12.21 15.70
C ALA A 577 -24.80 11.51 15.10
N ILE A 578 -23.83 11.18 15.95
CA ILE A 578 -22.63 10.40 15.61
C ILE A 578 -22.61 9.09 16.41
N TYR A 579 -21.93 8.07 15.88
CA TYR A 579 -21.60 6.86 16.64
C TYR A 579 -20.33 7.01 17.48
N SER A 580 -20.25 6.22 18.56
CA SER A 580 -19.00 5.87 19.25
C SER A 580 -18.88 4.35 19.40
N ASP A 581 -17.68 3.91 19.77
CA ASP A 581 -17.44 2.55 20.27
C ASP A 581 -18.12 2.29 21.64
N ASP A 582 -17.89 1.10 22.20
CA ASP A 582 -18.42 0.66 23.50
C ASP A 582 -17.51 1.04 24.71
N GLY A 583 -16.44 1.80 24.46
CA GLY A 583 -15.42 2.16 25.44
C GLY A 583 -14.32 1.10 25.65
N PHE A 584 -14.26 0.05 24.81
CA PHE A 584 -13.23 -0.97 24.82
C PHE A 584 -12.40 -1.04 23.52
N PRO A 585 -11.15 -1.54 23.57
CA PRO A 585 -10.36 -1.73 24.79
C PRO A 585 -10.10 -0.38 25.45
N ALA A 586 -10.31 -0.28 26.77
CA ALA A 586 -10.21 1.00 27.47
C ALA A 586 -8.84 1.66 27.18
N GLY A 587 -8.88 2.72 26.38
CA GLY A 587 -7.71 3.55 26.09
C GLY A 587 -7.30 4.26 27.36
N THR A 588 -6.03 4.21 27.74
CA THR A 588 -5.56 4.94 28.93
C THR A 588 -5.39 6.45 28.67
N GLU A 589 -5.81 6.93 27.49
CA GLU A 589 -5.44 8.25 26.97
C GLU A 589 -6.60 9.22 26.82
N TYR A 590 -7.86 8.77 26.99
CA TYR A 590 -9.07 9.60 27.09
C TYR A 590 -9.21 10.58 25.92
N ARG A 591 -9.35 10.04 24.70
CA ARG A 591 -9.16 10.80 23.45
C ARG A 591 -10.40 11.50 22.94
N SER A 592 -11.59 11.08 23.34
CA SER A 592 -12.84 11.74 22.97
C SER A 592 -13.30 12.75 24.00
N ILE A 593 -13.74 13.91 23.50
CA ILE A 593 -14.07 15.09 24.30
C ILE A 593 -15.39 15.68 23.80
N GLU A 594 -16.23 16.12 24.74
CA GLU A 594 -17.40 16.95 24.49
C GLU A 594 -17.21 18.36 25.07
N HIS A 595 -17.93 19.33 24.54
CA HIS A 595 -18.04 20.67 25.11
C HIS A 595 -19.41 20.85 25.74
N LYS A 596 -19.44 21.11 27.04
CA LYS A 596 -20.67 21.22 27.83
C LYS A 596 -20.54 22.33 28.86
N ASP A 597 -21.59 23.14 28.98
CA ASP A 597 -21.66 24.27 29.93
C ASP A 597 -20.47 25.27 29.86
N GLY A 598 -19.82 25.38 28.70
CA GLY A 598 -18.67 26.28 28.49
C GLY A 598 -17.30 25.67 28.83
N PHE A 599 -17.24 24.36 29.04
CA PHE A 599 -16.02 23.64 29.37
C PHE A 599 -15.86 22.40 28.48
N TRP A 600 -14.61 22.03 28.21
CA TRP A 600 -14.27 20.74 27.61
C TRP A 600 -14.19 19.66 28.70
N GLY A 601 -14.73 18.49 28.43
CA GLY A 601 -14.66 17.31 29.30
C GLY A 601 -14.44 16.05 28.47
N THR A 602 -13.61 15.13 28.96
CA THR A 602 -13.43 13.84 28.28
C THR A 602 -14.65 12.94 28.50
N MET A 603 -14.92 12.04 27.56
CA MET A 603 -16.02 11.07 27.72
C MET A 603 -15.87 10.24 28.99
N TYR A 604 -14.64 9.91 29.37
CA TYR A 604 -14.37 9.22 30.63
C TYR A 604 -14.70 10.06 31.88
N GLU A 605 -14.36 11.35 31.89
CA GLU A 605 -14.65 12.25 33.02
C GLU A 605 -16.16 12.46 33.21
N ASP A 606 -16.90 12.57 32.11
CA ASP A 606 -18.32 12.90 32.14
C ASP A 606 -19.24 11.67 32.23
N TRP A 607 -18.83 10.55 31.62
CA TRP A 607 -19.66 9.36 31.46
C TRP A 607 -19.10 8.10 32.13
N GLY A 608 -17.81 8.08 32.49
CA GLY A 608 -17.17 7.04 33.30
C GLY A 608 -16.48 5.92 32.51
N ASP A 609 -16.67 5.88 31.19
CA ASP A 609 -16.04 4.95 30.25
C ASP A 609 -15.40 5.75 29.09
N ASP A 610 -14.36 5.20 28.46
CA ASP A 610 -13.58 5.88 27.41
C ASP A 610 -14.20 5.69 26.02
N TYR A 611 -15.43 6.19 25.83
CA TYR A 611 -16.11 6.11 24.54
C TYR A 611 -15.38 6.92 23.48
N ASN A 612 -14.89 6.29 22.41
CA ASN A 612 -14.28 6.98 21.28
C ASN A 612 -15.33 7.24 20.19
N PHE A 613 -15.59 8.52 19.92
CA PHE A 613 -16.39 8.90 18.76
C PHE A 613 -15.73 8.38 17.49
N MET A 614 -16.56 7.94 16.55
CA MET A 614 -16.12 7.40 15.26
C MET A 614 -15.74 8.51 14.28
N ILE A 615 -14.67 9.21 14.66
CA ILE A 615 -14.01 10.27 13.92
C ILE A 615 -12.58 9.82 13.68
N ARG A 616 -12.16 9.81 12.42
CA ARG A 616 -10.83 9.38 12.00
C ARG A 616 -10.14 10.47 11.19
N ALA A 617 -8.81 10.49 11.23
CA ALA A 617 -8.00 11.39 10.43
C ALA A 617 -7.11 10.61 9.46
N ILE A 618 -6.88 11.14 8.27
CA ILE A 618 -5.83 10.68 7.36
C ILE A 618 -4.76 11.76 7.26
N VAL A 619 -3.52 11.41 7.56
CA VAL A 619 -2.35 12.30 7.51
C VAL A 619 -1.28 11.74 6.58
N CYS A 620 -0.69 12.56 5.71
CA CYS A 620 0.31 12.11 4.73
C CYS A 620 1.72 12.58 5.10
N HIS A 621 2.71 11.70 4.97
CA HIS A 621 4.07 11.90 5.48
C HIS A 621 5.11 12.17 4.38
N GLY A 622 5.80 13.30 4.44
CA GLY A 622 6.71 13.75 3.39
C GLY A 622 6.08 14.84 2.53
N GLN A 623 6.88 15.84 2.13
CA GLN A 623 6.38 16.93 1.30
C GLN A 623 6.00 16.38 -0.07
N ASN A 624 4.69 16.29 -0.35
CA ASN A 624 4.19 16.17 -1.71
C ASN A 624 4.47 17.50 -2.43
N ILE A 625 5.70 17.69 -2.92
CA ILE A 625 5.92 18.73 -3.92
C ILE A 625 5.23 18.29 -5.20
N LEU A 626 4.24 19.06 -5.64
CA LEU A 626 3.47 18.74 -6.83
C LEU A 626 4.29 19.03 -8.09
N PRO A 627 4.14 18.22 -9.16
CA PRO A 627 4.69 18.57 -10.46
C PRO A 627 4.22 19.99 -10.85
N PRO A 628 5.10 20.83 -11.40
CA PRO A 628 4.69 22.13 -11.91
C PRO A 628 3.55 22.03 -12.92
N THR A 629 2.68 23.03 -12.95
CA THR A 629 1.72 23.20 -14.05
C THR A 629 2.47 23.76 -15.25
N LEU A 630 2.38 23.11 -16.41
CA LEU A 630 2.99 23.61 -17.64
C LEU A 630 2.16 24.76 -18.20
N GLU A 631 2.82 25.85 -18.61
CA GLU A 631 2.13 27.09 -19.03
C GLU A 631 2.45 27.46 -20.49
N SER A 632 3.70 27.40 -20.91
CA SER A 632 4.10 27.73 -22.29
C SER A 632 5.32 26.89 -22.71
N PRO A 633 5.42 26.45 -23.98
CA PRO A 633 4.36 26.42 -24.99
C PRO A 633 3.15 25.59 -24.53
N PHE A 634 1.92 26.07 -24.79
CA PHE A 634 0.69 25.35 -24.45
C PHE A 634 0.61 23.98 -25.12
N ASP A 635 -0.16 23.05 -24.55
CA ASP A 635 -0.33 21.74 -25.16
C ASP A 635 -0.95 21.84 -26.56
N SER A 636 -0.37 21.07 -27.49
CA SER A 636 -0.67 21.08 -28.92
C SER A 636 -0.47 22.43 -29.62
N ALA A 637 0.32 23.34 -29.04
CA ALA A 637 0.59 24.63 -29.66
C ALA A 637 1.38 24.47 -30.97
N VAL A 638 1.05 25.30 -31.96
CA VAL A 638 1.87 25.50 -33.15
C VAL A 638 2.62 26.81 -32.97
N ILE A 639 3.94 26.75 -33.02
CA ILE A 639 4.82 27.91 -32.89
C ILE A 639 5.74 28.01 -34.11
N TYR A 640 6.19 29.22 -34.39
CA TYR A 640 7.10 29.52 -35.50
C TYR A 640 8.51 29.87 -35.02
N ASP A 641 8.65 30.02 -33.70
CA ASP A 641 9.89 30.31 -33.01
C ASP A 641 10.72 29.03 -32.81
N THR A 642 11.96 29.04 -33.29
CA THR A 642 12.91 27.92 -33.12
C THR A 642 13.70 28.02 -31.81
N ILE A 643 13.53 29.11 -31.06
CA ILE A 643 14.13 29.35 -29.74
C ILE A 643 13.06 29.59 -28.66
N PRO A 644 12.08 28.68 -28.49
CA PRO A 644 10.95 28.91 -27.61
C PRO A 644 11.35 29.10 -26.15
N THR A 645 10.53 29.85 -25.43
CA THR A 645 10.60 29.95 -23.97
C THR A 645 9.57 29.03 -23.32
N PHE A 646 10.07 28.10 -22.52
CA PHE A 646 9.30 27.25 -21.63
C PHE A 646 8.96 28.01 -20.33
N SER A 647 7.74 27.87 -19.82
CA SER A 647 7.32 28.40 -18.52
C SER A 647 6.39 27.43 -17.78
N TRP A 648 6.48 27.42 -16.45
CA TRP A 648 5.70 26.54 -15.56
C TRP A 648 5.41 27.20 -14.21
N SER A 649 4.51 26.62 -13.42
CA SER A 649 4.15 27.16 -12.11
C SER A 649 5.22 26.91 -11.02
N HIS A 650 5.25 27.76 -10.01
CA HIS A 650 6.22 27.64 -8.92
C HIS A 650 5.77 26.62 -7.85
N THR A 651 6.32 25.40 -7.88
CA THR A 651 5.99 24.34 -6.89
C THR A 651 7.18 23.82 -6.06
N ALA A 652 8.42 24.26 -6.33
CA ALA A 652 9.63 23.73 -5.69
C ALA A 652 9.96 24.36 -4.31
N GLY A 653 9.19 25.38 -3.88
CA GLY A 653 9.45 26.10 -2.64
C GLY A 653 10.71 26.98 -2.68
N ILE A 654 11.07 27.55 -1.53
CA ILE A 654 12.25 28.41 -1.38
C ILE A 654 13.50 27.54 -1.45
N GLY A 655 14.44 27.87 -2.33
CA GLY A 655 15.70 27.12 -2.48
C GLY A 655 15.61 25.86 -3.37
N GLY A 656 14.41 25.51 -3.84
CA GLY A 656 14.21 24.40 -4.77
C GLY A 656 14.65 24.70 -6.21
N THR A 657 14.75 23.65 -7.02
CA THR A 657 15.15 23.68 -8.42
C THR A 657 14.18 22.90 -9.32
N TYR A 658 14.37 22.98 -10.63
CA TYR A 658 13.59 22.26 -11.62
C TYR A 658 14.47 21.50 -12.60
N THR A 659 13.93 20.42 -13.14
CA THR A 659 14.50 19.72 -14.31
C THR A 659 13.49 19.75 -15.45
N LEU A 660 13.88 20.37 -16.56
CA LEU A 660 13.13 20.41 -17.82
C LEU A 660 13.63 19.31 -18.75
N GLN A 661 12.70 18.58 -19.36
CA GLN A 661 12.98 17.66 -20.46
C GLN A 661 12.16 18.00 -21.69
N TYR A 662 12.76 17.88 -22.88
CA TYR A 662 12.02 17.82 -24.13
C TYR A 662 12.60 16.77 -25.10
N ASP A 663 11.74 16.13 -25.89
CA ASP A 663 12.08 15.11 -26.88
C ASP A 663 11.11 15.18 -28.07
N THR A 664 11.48 14.62 -29.22
CA THR A 664 10.60 14.44 -30.39
C THR A 664 9.70 13.21 -30.27
N ASN A 665 9.86 12.43 -29.19
CA ASN A 665 9.05 11.26 -28.87
C ASN A 665 8.43 11.41 -27.47
N SER A 666 7.12 11.16 -27.35
CA SER A 666 6.36 11.31 -26.10
C SER A 666 6.77 10.35 -24.97
N LEU A 667 7.54 9.30 -25.29
CA LEU A 667 8.10 8.36 -24.31
C LEU A 667 9.47 8.79 -23.77
N PHE A 668 10.04 9.89 -24.29
CA PHE A 668 11.35 10.43 -23.88
C PHE A 668 12.47 9.37 -23.82
N PRO A 669 12.72 8.57 -24.89
CA PRO A 669 13.78 7.57 -24.89
C PRO A 669 15.20 8.19 -24.88
N SER A 670 15.35 9.46 -25.32
CA SER A 670 16.64 10.17 -25.34
C SER A 670 16.43 11.69 -25.27
N PRO A 671 15.88 12.20 -24.15
CA PRO A 671 15.48 13.59 -24.05
C PRO A 671 16.66 14.54 -23.97
N GLN A 672 16.47 15.77 -24.42
CA GLN A 672 17.30 16.88 -23.96
C GLN A 672 16.91 17.22 -22.52
N VAL A 673 17.91 17.38 -21.66
CA VAL A 673 17.71 17.57 -20.21
C VAL A 673 18.43 18.83 -19.76
N TYR A 674 17.70 19.69 -19.04
CA TYR A 674 18.24 20.85 -18.35
C TYR A 674 17.87 20.75 -16.88
N ASP A 675 18.86 20.56 -16.01
CA ASP A 675 18.70 20.33 -14.58
C ASP A 675 19.06 21.59 -13.76
N SER A 676 18.76 21.52 -12.46
CA SER A 676 19.12 22.55 -11.47
C SER A 676 18.64 23.97 -11.85
N LEU A 677 17.54 24.09 -12.58
CA LEU A 677 16.98 25.37 -12.97
C LEU A 677 16.35 26.05 -11.76
N THR A 678 16.74 27.28 -11.46
CA THR A 678 16.21 28.06 -10.32
C THR A 678 15.09 29.01 -10.72
N SER A 679 14.87 29.19 -12.03
CA SER A 679 13.76 29.95 -12.60
C SER A 679 12.63 29.03 -12.99
N THR A 680 11.41 29.56 -13.03
CA THR A 680 10.23 28.89 -13.62
C THR A 680 10.11 29.07 -15.13
N THR A 681 11.19 29.54 -15.76
CA THR A 681 11.28 29.79 -17.20
C THR A 681 12.62 29.35 -17.75
N PHE A 682 12.62 28.90 -19.02
CA PHE A 682 13.82 28.50 -19.74
C PHE A 682 13.69 28.80 -21.24
N THR A 683 14.66 29.49 -21.84
CA THR A 683 14.68 29.81 -23.27
C THR A 683 15.75 28.99 -23.99
N VAL A 684 15.38 28.34 -25.10
CA VAL A 684 16.32 27.59 -25.95
C VAL A 684 17.40 28.53 -26.53
N SER A 685 18.64 28.05 -26.60
CA SER A 685 19.78 28.85 -27.07
C SER A 685 19.72 29.13 -28.56
N ASP A 686 20.03 30.36 -28.96
CA ASP A 686 20.17 30.79 -30.38
C ASP A 686 21.34 30.09 -31.10
N THR A 687 22.30 29.55 -30.36
CA THR A 687 23.39 28.72 -30.89
C THR A 687 22.98 27.28 -31.19
N SER A 688 21.79 26.84 -30.77
CA SER A 688 21.26 25.48 -30.97
C SER A 688 19.73 25.49 -31.06
N PRO A 689 19.17 26.15 -32.11
CA PRO A 689 17.73 26.23 -32.30
C PRO A 689 17.11 24.85 -32.53
N LEU A 690 15.85 24.70 -32.17
CA LEU A 690 15.08 23.48 -32.41
C LEU A 690 14.91 23.25 -33.92
N SER A 691 14.99 21.99 -34.35
CA SER A 691 14.58 21.62 -35.71
C SER A 691 13.06 21.63 -35.84
N TYR A 692 12.55 21.84 -37.05
CA TYR A 692 11.12 21.76 -37.34
C TYR A 692 10.61 20.33 -37.09
N SER A 693 9.80 20.17 -36.05
CA SER A 693 9.23 18.89 -35.60
C SER A 693 8.16 19.12 -34.55
N THR A 694 7.53 18.04 -34.11
CA THR A 694 6.73 18.02 -32.88
C THR A 694 7.61 17.60 -31.72
N TYR A 695 7.57 18.39 -30.66
CA TYR A 695 8.26 18.12 -29.40
C TYR A 695 7.24 17.86 -28.30
N PHE A 696 7.63 17.01 -27.36
CA PHE A 696 6.97 16.76 -26.09
C PHE A 696 7.87 17.27 -24.98
N TRP A 697 7.31 17.93 -23.99
CA TRP A 697 8.07 18.49 -22.89
C TRP A 697 7.37 18.32 -21.55
N ARG A 698 8.19 18.26 -20.49
CA ARG A 698 7.77 18.03 -19.11
C ARG A 698 8.77 18.60 -18.13
N VAL A 699 8.31 18.89 -16.91
CA VAL A 699 9.13 19.49 -15.85
C VAL A 699 8.90 18.76 -14.53
N GLN A 700 9.95 18.51 -13.77
CA GLN A 700 9.83 18.12 -12.35
C GLN A 700 10.40 19.23 -11.45
N ALA A 701 9.81 19.39 -10.28
CA ALA A 701 10.35 20.19 -9.18
C ALA A 701 11.20 19.33 -8.26
N GLU A 702 12.20 19.95 -7.64
CA GLU A 702 13.01 19.40 -6.57
C GLU A 702 13.13 20.44 -5.46
N ASP A 703 12.81 20.09 -4.21
CA ASP A 703 12.92 21.04 -3.09
C ASP A 703 14.35 21.12 -2.52
N GLU A 704 14.59 22.00 -1.53
CA GLU A 704 15.90 22.13 -0.86
C GLU A 704 16.34 20.83 -0.16
N SER A 705 15.40 19.94 0.15
CA SER A 705 15.64 18.63 0.77
C SER A 705 15.84 17.51 -0.26
N GLN A 706 15.95 17.84 -1.55
CA GLN A 706 16.13 16.90 -2.68
C GLN A 706 14.94 15.94 -2.91
N ASN A 707 13.75 16.23 -2.37
CA ASN A 707 12.54 15.49 -2.75
C ASN A 707 12.16 15.88 -4.18
N LYS A 708 11.66 14.94 -4.98
CA LYS A 708 11.29 15.16 -6.39
C LYS A 708 9.79 14.99 -6.59
N SER A 709 9.19 15.88 -7.37
CA SER A 709 7.74 15.85 -7.64
C SER A 709 7.31 14.77 -8.63
N GLY A 710 8.26 14.17 -9.35
CA GLY A 710 7.97 13.50 -10.62
C GLY A 710 7.59 14.48 -11.73
N TYR A 711 7.35 13.96 -12.93
CA TYR A 711 6.92 14.74 -14.09
C TYR A 711 5.40 14.73 -14.23
N GLN A 712 4.86 15.61 -15.08
CA GLN A 712 3.45 15.58 -15.44
C GLN A 712 3.10 14.23 -16.10
N PHE A 713 1.98 13.65 -15.67
CA PHE A 713 1.44 12.40 -16.25
C PHE A 713 1.15 12.54 -17.76
N HIS A 714 0.72 13.74 -18.18
CA HIS A 714 0.59 14.12 -19.59
C HIS A 714 1.63 15.21 -19.92
N PRO A 715 2.70 14.90 -20.67
CA PRO A 715 3.62 15.92 -21.16
C PRO A 715 2.88 16.82 -22.16
N PHE A 716 3.19 18.12 -22.18
CA PHE A 716 2.67 19.01 -23.22
C PHE A 716 3.40 18.77 -24.53
N SER A 717 2.68 18.93 -25.63
CA SER A 717 3.24 18.88 -26.99
C SER A 717 3.23 20.25 -27.65
N PHE A 718 4.18 20.52 -28.54
CA PHE A 718 4.13 21.67 -29.45
C PHE A 718 4.85 21.36 -30.76
N SER A 719 4.46 22.00 -31.84
CA SER A 719 5.10 21.87 -33.15
C SER A 719 5.82 23.15 -33.53
N VAL A 720 7.10 23.04 -33.86
CA VAL A 720 7.89 24.12 -34.47
C VAL A 720 7.72 24.03 -35.98
N TYR A 721 7.07 25.03 -36.57
CA TYR A 721 6.63 24.99 -37.96
C TYR A 721 7.39 25.96 -38.87
N MET A 722 7.63 25.54 -40.12
CA MET A 722 8.32 26.35 -41.13
C MET A 722 7.32 27.07 -42.03
N CYS A 723 7.40 28.40 -42.09
CA CYS A 723 6.49 29.20 -42.91
C CYS A 723 6.57 28.89 -44.40
N GLY A 724 5.40 28.71 -45.02
CA GLY A 724 5.24 28.34 -46.42
C GLY A 724 5.19 26.82 -46.70
N ASP A 725 5.41 25.95 -45.72
CA ASP A 725 5.29 24.47 -45.84
C ASP A 725 3.81 24.04 -45.83
N ALA A 726 3.06 24.46 -46.83
CA ALA A 726 1.60 24.37 -46.84
C ALA A 726 1.06 22.94 -46.70
N ASN A 727 1.87 21.90 -46.92
CA ASN A 727 1.46 20.51 -46.77
C ASN A 727 1.86 19.87 -45.42
N ASN A 728 2.67 20.56 -44.60
CA ASN A 728 3.19 20.14 -43.30
C ASN A 728 4.04 18.86 -43.36
N ASP A 729 4.91 18.74 -44.37
CA ASP A 729 5.88 17.65 -44.51
C ASP A 729 7.28 18.00 -43.99
N TYR A 730 7.40 19.19 -43.39
CA TYR A 730 8.63 19.80 -42.86
C TYR A 730 9.67 20.12 -43.93
N THR A 731 9.27 20.17 -45.22
CA THR A 731 10.15 20.48 -46.35
C THR A 731 9.55 21.49 -47.32
N LEU A 732 10.08 22.71 -47.34
CA LEU A 732 9.62 23.74 -48.27
C LEU A 732 9.98 23.43 -49.74
N ASN A 733 9.01 23.00 -50.54
CA ASN A 733 9.23 22.54 -51.91
C ASN A 733 8.01 22.81 -52.85
N LEU A 734 8.07 22.32 -54.10
CA LEU A 734 7.02 22.59 -55.09
C LEU A 734 5.66 21.97 -54.77
N SER A 735 5.62 20.95 -53.91
CA SER A 735 4.38 20.37 -53.43
C SER A 735 3.58 21.35 -52.56
N ASP A 736 4.24 22.26 -51.86
CA ASP A 736 3.58 23.34 -51.09
C ASP A 736 2.98 24.39 -52.01
N VAL A 737 3.72 24.77 -53.06
CA VAL A 737 3.20 25.63 -54.14
C VAL A 737 1.93 25.01 -54.74
N ILE A 738 1.94 23.69 -54.97
CA ILE A 738 0.79 22.95 -55.51
C ILE A 738 -0.36 22.91 -54.49
N ARG A 739 -0.06 22.76 -53.19
CA ARG A 739 -1.06 22.75 -52.10
C ARG A 739 -1.80 24.08 -52.01
N ILE A 740 -1.07 25.21 -51.98
CA ILE A 740 -1.64 26.55 -51.96
C ILE A 740 -2.45 26.82 -53.24
N ALA A 741 -1.89 26.48 -54.41
CA ALA A 741 -2.56 26.67 -55.69
C ALA A 741 -3.85 25.85 -55.82
N ASN A 742 -3.85 24.59 -55.38
CA ASN A 742 -5.04 23.74 -55.42
C ASN A 742 -6.11 24.21 -54.43
N TYR A 743 -5.73 24.64 -53.23
CA TYR A 743 -6.64 25.22 -52.25
C TYR A 743 -7.40 26.42 -52.82
N LYS A 744 -6.68 27.39 -53.40
CA LYS A 744 -7.29 28.63 -53.89
C LYS A 744 -7.94 28.52 -55.29
N LEU A 745 -7.40 27.69 -56.18
CA LEU A 745 -7.86 27.63 -57.58
C LEU A 745 -8.76 26.42 -57.90
N LYS A 746 -8.75 25.38 -57.07
CA LYS A 746 -9.41 24.09 -57.38
C LYS A 746 -10.17 23.48 -56.21
N SER A 747 -10.46 24.25 -55.15
CA SER A 747 -11.15 23.76 -53.94
C SER A 747 -10.45 22.55 -53.31
N GLY A 748 -9.12 22.50 -53.40
CA GLY A 748 -8.29 21.50 -52.73
C GLY A 748 -8.27 21.69 -51.21
N PRO A 749 -7.64 20.76 -50.46
CA PRO A 749 -7.52 20.86 -49.02
C PRO A 749 -6.75 22.12 -48.60
N GLN A 750 -7.19 22.78 -47.52
CA GLN A 750 -6.49 23.94 -46.95
C GLN A 750 -5.05 23.61 -46.55
N PRO A 751 -4.14 24.60 -46.52
CA PRO A 751 -2.83 24.46 -45.91
C PRO A 751 -2.91 23.94 -44.46
N ILE A 752 -1.89 23.18 -44.05
CA ILE A 752 -1.76 22.58 -42.71
C ILE A 752 -0.49 23.18 -42.07
N PRO A 753 -0.47 23.50 -40.76
CA PRO A 753 -1.51 23.25 -39.75
C PRO A 753 -2.66 24.25 -39.73
N THR A 754 -2.49 25.45 -40.31
CA THR A 754 -3.53 26.49 -40.40
C THR A 754 -3.62 27.03 -41.82
N GLU A 755 -4.69 27.77 -42.18
CA GLU A 755 -4.76 28.41 -43.50
C GLU A 755 -3.52 29.28 -43.77
N LEU A 756 -3.04 30.02 -42.76
CA LEU A 756 -1.89 30.92 -42.84
C LEU A 756 -0.56 30.23 -43.17
N ALA A 757 -0.47 28.90 -43.06
CA ALA A 757 0.67 28.13 -43.59
C ALA A 757 0.90 28.39 -45.09
N GLY A 758 -0.15 28.77 -45.83
CA GLY A 758 -0.07 29.12 -47.24
C GLY A 758 0.13 30.61 -47.53
N ASP A 759 0.11 31.48 -46.52
CA ASP A 759 0.46 32.88 -46.67
C ASP A 759 1.97 32.98 -46.63
N THR A 760 2.57 33.35 -47.75
CA THR A 760 4.03 33.44 -47.87
C THR A 760 4.48 34.89 -47.96
N ASN A 761 3.55 35.82 -48.12
CA ASN A 761 3.84 37.22 -48.39
C ASN A 761 3.58 38.13 -47.16
N GLY A 762 2.88 37.61 -46.15
CA GLY A 762 2.58 38.26 -44.87
C GLY A 762 1.45 39.28 -44.91
N ASP A 763 0.52 39.17 -45.84
CA ASP A 763 -0.65 40.06 -45.94
C ASP A 763 -1.92 39.53 -45.25
N CYS A 764 -1.79 38.42 -44.51
CA CYS A 764 -2.86 37.68 -43.83
C CYS A 764 -3.90 37.07 -44.77
N THR A 765 -3.63 37.01 -46.07
CA THR A 765 -4.54 36.44 -47.06
C THR A 765 -3.85 35.45 -47.96
N VAL A 766 -4.29 34.18 -47.92
CA VAL A 766 -3.77 33.18 -48.85
C VAL A 766 -4.42 33.39 -50.21
N GLU A 767 -3.64 33.78 -51.22
CA GLU A 767 -4.11 34.03 -52.57
C GLU A 767 -3.06 33.67 -53.65
N LEU A 768 -3.27 34.11 -54.90
CA LEU A 768 -2.37 33.75 -56.00
C LEU A 768 -0.99 34.40 -55.86
N SER A 769 -0.90 35.54 -55.15
CA SER A 769 0.37 36.22 -54.89
C SER A 769 1.31 35.34 -54.05
N ASP A 770 0.79 34.54 -53.10
CA ASP A 770 1.56 33.58 -52.30
C ASP A 770 2.12 32.43 -53.12
N VAL A 771 1.28 31.86 -53.99
CA VAL A 771 1.70 30.81 -54.92
C VAL A 771 2.86 31.32 -55.78
N ILE A 772 2.76 32.56 -56.27
CA ILE A 772 3.80 33.19 -57.11
C ILE A 772 5.06 33.45 -56.30
N ARG A 773 4.94 33.94 -55.07
CA ARG A 773 6.07 34.23 -54.17
C ARG A 773 6.84 32.96 -53.86
N LEU A 774 6.17 31.92 -53.36
CA LEU A 774 6.81 30.65 -53.03
C LEU A 774 7.43 29.96 -54.26
N ALA A 775 6.76 30.00 -55.42
CA ALA A 775 7.32 29.49 -56.66
C ALA A 775 8.57 30.27 -57.11
N ASN A 776 8.59 31.59 -56.96
CA ASN A 776 9.74 32.41 -57.31
C ASN A 776 10.92 32.20 -56.35
N TYR A 777 10.65 32.02 -55.05
CA TYR A 777 11.65 31.63 -54.07
C TYR A 777 12.36 30.34 -54.49
N LEU A 778 11.58 29.27 -54.74
CA LEU A 778 12.10 27.95 -55.06
C LEU A 778 12.77 27.84 -56.43
N LEU A 779 12.30 28.60 -57.44
CA LEU A 779 12.71 28.41 -58.84
C LEU A 779 13.49 29.58 -59.45
N LYS A 780 13.46 30.76 -58.85
CA LYS A 780 13.98 32.00 -59.47
C LYS A 780 14.73 32.92 -58.49
N SER A 781 15.19 32.40 -57.35
CA SER A 781 15.92 33.17 -56.33
C SER A 781 15.13 34.38 -55.81
N GLY A 782 13.81 34.26 -55.71
CA GLY A 782 12.95 35.24 -55.04
C GLY A 782 13.18 35.29 -53.53
N GLU A 783 12.51 36.22 -52.84
CA GLU A 783 12.56 36.31 -51.38
C GLU A 783 11.89 35.10 -50.71
N ALA A 784 12.41 34.69 -49.56
CA ALA A 784 11.81 33.63 -48.73
C ALA A 784 10.38 34.01 -48.27
N PRO A 785 9.56 33.02 -47.87
CA PRO A 785 8.33 33.29 -47.14
C PRO A 785 8.58 34.20 -45.95
N VAL A 786 7.66 35.13 -45.70
CA VAL A 786 7.71 35.98 -44.51
C VAL A 786 7.55 35.09 -43.26
N PRO A 787 8.27 35.35 -42.15
CA PRO A 787 8.06 34.64 -40.91
C PRO A 787 6.62 34.80 -40.41
N CYS A 788 6.00 33.71 -39.95
CA CYS A 788 4.59 33.70 -39.56
C CYS A 788 4.33 34.37 -38.21
N GLU A 789 5.41 34.71 -37.49
CA GLU A 789 5.40 35.54 -36.29
C GLU A 789 5.16 37.03 -36.60
N ASP A 790 5.32 37.45 -37.87
CA ASP A 790 5.12 38.83 -38.34
C ASP A 790 3.71 39.06 -38.93
N TYR A 791 2.82 38.05 -38.88
CA TYR A 791 1.45 38.08 -39.45
C TYR A 791 0.41 38.72 -38.53
#